data_AF-A0AAW7KZ41-F1
#
_entry.id   AF-A0AAW7KZ41-F1
#
_cell.length_a   1.000
_cell.length_b   1.000
_cell.length_c   1.000
_cell.angle_alpha   90.00
_cell.angle_beta   90.00
_cell.angle_gamma   90.00
#
_symmetry.space_group_name_H-M   'P 1'
#
loop_
_entity.id
_entity.type
_entity.pdbx_description
1 polymer ?
#
loop_
_entity_poly.entity_id
_entity_poly.type
_entity_poly.pdbx_seq_one_letter_code
_entity_poly.pdbx_strand_id
1 'polypeptide(L)'
;MNYQIGPWQFISNRCVITSNHLERELDPLLVKLLLHFIDKPQQIVSRQELIESVWQQSFVDDNAINRAISELRKQLAHPIEKAPLLKTHYRKGYSLTVIPERLTQANVLKEPANILSDSPGISAKNEEIATATTSQPVQRTNSKKFLIYSLFAIICLCFLVWFGLFFINAPSSEKIKQITVNKVASTWNIGSEVHPEMSSDKQYLAYTNVEPENDVMHAFVKRLSDQREVEITYPGFQVSILSWQLNQHSVLLQATNLKQQKCEMVLVDLSQFPVIGKATLIKKCDLRYTGYAQVDESGEHIYYTEYKNEHEGSGLYKYDLELKKEFIVIPPPGVMYGVIMPRLSHSGSKIAYVLSQKGKPFSVFSYNFETHETKRLFKAKKSIISFAFDWLADDKGVIVFEGSELSTIVVEENNIIKRTLTVTPAISPYYIAVHSDNSLFYSENMTQAYSLIKATDPFGDNPEYEALYKSDKDEYNIAEIINKEGTAHVFVSERSGSSQLWLSQNGLTKQLSFFNYDDGSSTFVLGGLRASPNKQRMIFMKNKGFSLYDVNAQKFYPFEEFNKHKIVSYIWSKNNDSIIYVKRLGSKNILAEFNLVTRDTRVIEGIKANKLISDSKGNGYVTNDNQLIRLSDRQSWELPKNAKKSVAYGVSKDYFYYSDSISRVARLNLHDQTIQDIHVDFRPIGFEVSSDNEILFTGAKYKDMQIIQISWND
;
A
#
# COMPACT_ATOMS: atom_id res chain seq x y z
N MET A 1 -16.69 25.45 40.79
CA MET A 1 -17.42 26.26 39.79
C MET A 1 -18.46 25.37 39.15
N ASN A 2 -19.69 25.83 38.93
CA ASN A 2 -20.75 25.00 38.36
C ASN A 2 -20.93 25.34 36.87
N TYR A 3 -21.19 24.34 36.05
CA TYR A 3 -21.30 24.49 34.59
C TYR A 3 -22.60 23.86 34.07
N GLN A 4 -23.29 24.52 33.16
CA GLN A 4 -24.36 23.94 32.36
C GLN A 4 -23.75 23.30 31.10
N ILE A 5 -24.03 22.03 30.86
CA ILE A 5 -23.48 21.21 29.76
C ILE A 5 -24.66 20.49 29.08
N GLY A 6 -25.26 21.14 28.10
CA GLY A 6 -26.52 20.68 27.51
C GLY A 6 -27.60 20.57 28.60
N PRO A 7 -28.27 19.42 28.78
CA PRO A 7 -29.28 19.24 29.82
C PRO A 7 -28.70 19.09 31.24
N TRP A 8 -27.39 18.86 31.39
CA TRP A 8 -26.76 18.59 32.68
C TRP A 8 -26.19 19.85 33.34
N GLN A 9 -26.31 19.94 34.66
CA GLN A 9 -25.60 20.88 35.52
C GLN A 9 -24.49 20.14 36.25
N PHE A 10 -23.24 20.43 35.92
CA PHE A 10 -22.09 19.90 36.64
C PHE A 10 -21.80 20.76 37.88
N ILE A 11 -21.88 20.13 39.05
CA ILE A 11 -21.65 20.73 40.36
C ILE A 11 -20.28 20.25 40.86
N SER A 12 -19.25 21.04 40.54
CA SER A 12 -17.84 20.63 40.72
C SER A 12 -17.46 20.35 42.17
N ASN A 13 -18.06 21.01 43.17
CA ASN A 13 -17.75 20.77 44.58
C ASN A 13 -18.38 19.48 45.14
N ARG A 14 -19.42 18.96 44.48
CA ARG A 14 -20.06 17.68 44.83
C ARG A 14 -19.64 16.54 43.90
N CYS A 15 -18.86 16.81 42.85
CA CYS A 15 -18.52 15.84 41.80
C CYS A 15 -19.75 15.17 41.14
N VAL A 16 -20.89 15.87 41.07
CA VAL A 16 -22.13 15.35 40.47
C VAL A 16 -22.55 16.13 39.23
N ILE A 17 -23.24 15.45 38.33
CA ILE A 17 -24.06 16.06 37.27
C ILE A 17 -25.53 15.91 37.61
N THR A 18 -26.31 16.99 37.49
CA THR A 18 -27.74 17.03 37.83
C THR A 18 -28.58 17.53 36.66
N SER A 19 -29.72 16.91 36.39
CA SER A 19 -30.71 17.42 35.43
C SER A 19 -32.11 17.04 35.91
N ASN A 20 -32.95 18.03 36.22
CA ASN A 20 -34.28 17.81 36.81
C ASN A 20 -34.23 16.89 38.05
N HIS A 21 -34.72 15.65 37.94
CA HIS A 21 -34.74 14.63 38.99
C HIS A 21 -33.60 13.60 38.89
N LEU A 22 -32.66 13.76 37.95
CA LEU A 22 -31.51 12.88 37.77
C LEU A 22 -30.28 13.51 38.43
N GLU A 23 -29.65 12.79 39.35
CA GLU A 23 -28.33 13.11 39.91
C GLU A 23 -27.41 11.91 39.68
N ARG A 24 -26.21 12.14 39.16
CA ARG A 24 -25.18 11.11 38.95
C ARG A 24 -23.85 11.61 39.48
N GLU A 25 -23.23 10.81 40.34
CA GLU A 25 -21.88 11.05 40.83
C GLU A 25 -20.84 10.61 39.81
N LEU A 26 -19.79 11.40 39.65
CA LEU A 26 -18.68 11.14 38.75
C LEU A 26 -17.43 10.76 39.54
N ASP A 27 -16.80 9.65 39.16
CA ASP A 27 -15.49 9.29 39.69
C ASP A 27 -14.44 10.40 39.43
N PRO A 28 -13.39 10.52 40.27
CA PRO A 28 -12.40 11.59 40.15
C PRO A 28 -11.74 11.71 38.77
N LEU A 29 -11.55 10.59 38.07
CA LEU A 29 -11.01 10.57 36.71
C LEU A 29 -12.01 11.14 35.69
N LEU A 30 -13.31 10.85 35.83
CA LEU A 30 -14.36 11.38 34.97
C LEU A 30 -14.56 12.88 35.20
N VAL A 31 -14.41 13.34 36.44
CA VAL A 31 -14.40 14.78 36.77
C VAL A 31 -13.26 15.51 36.05
N LYS A 32 -12.03 14.97 36.12
CA LYS A 32 -10.87 15.55 35.43
C LYS A 32 -11.08 15.58 33.91
N LEU A 33 -11.59 14.49 33.33
CA LEU A 33 -11.94 14.42 31.91
C LEU A 33 -12.99 15.48 31.53
N LEU A 34 -14.08 15.56 32.28
CA LEU A 34 -15.16 16.49 32.00
C LEU A 34 -14.69 17.95 32.08
N LEU A 35 -13.92 18.32 33.11
CA LEU A 35 -13.31 19.64 33.23
C LEU A 35 -12.38 19.97 32.06
N HIS A 36 -11.57 18.99 31.63
CA HIS A 36 -10.68 19.18 30.48
C HIS A 36 -11.46 19.45 29.18
N PHE A 37 -12.58 18.75 28.98
CA PHE A 37 -13.46 19.00 27.84
C PHE A 37 -14.25 20.31 27.94
N ILE A 38 -14.59 20.75 29.16
CA ILE A 38 -15.25 22.04 29.40
C ILE A 38 -14.33 23.21 29.03
N ASP A 39 -13.03 23.09 29.32
CA ASP A 39 -12.02 24.09 28.99
C ASP A 39 -11.76 24.20 27.47
N LYS A 40 -12.12 23.16 26.70
CA LYS A 40 -11.90 23.05 25.26
C LYS A 40 -13.19 22.69 24.51
N PRO A 41 -14.25 23.52 24.61
CA PRO A 41 -15.53 23.21 24.00
C PRO A 41 -15.40 23.16 22.47
N GLN A 42 -16.03 22.17 21.83
CA GLN A 42 -16.04 21.96 20.38
C GLN A 42 -14.66 21.76 19.71
N GLN A 43 -13.59 21.66 20.50
CA GLN A 43 -12.26 21.35 19.99
C GLN A 43 -11.98 19.85 20.08
N ILE A 44 -11.17 19.34 19.16
CA ILE A 44 -10.74 17.94 19.17
C ILE A 44 -9.56 17.82 20.13
N VAL A 45 -9.80 17.21 21.28
CA VAL A 45 -8.76 16.85 22.26
C VAL A 45 -8.17 15.51 21.86
N SER A 46 -6.86 15.48 21.61
CA SER A 46 -6.17 14.26 21.18
C SER A 46 -5.99 13.26 22.31
N ARG A 47 -5.74 11.98 21.99
CA ARG A 47 -5.43 10.97 23.03
C ARG A 47 -4.17 11.33 23.81
N GLN A 48 -3.14 11.78 23.11
CA GLN A 48 -1.87 12.20 23.73
C GLN A 48 -2.09 13.35 24.73
N GLU A 49 -2.90 14.32 24.34
CA GLU A 49 -3.26 15.45 25.20
C GLU A 49 -4.07 15.03 26.43
N LEU A 50 -4.97 14.04 26.29
CA LEU A 50 -5.65 13.44 27.44
C LEU A 50 -4.66 12.72 28.37
N ILE A 51 -3.70 11.97 27.82
CA ILE A 51 -2.64 11.31 28.62
C ILE A 51 -1.86 12.34 29.42
N GLU A 52 -1.42 13.42 28.79
CA GLU A 52 -0.60 14.47 29.41
C GLU A 52 -1.37 15.28 30.46
N SER A 53 -2.62 15.65 30.19
CA SER A 53 -3.38 16.59 31.02
C SER A 53 -4.26 15.94 32.08
N VAL A 54 -4.78 14.72 31.83
CA VAL A 54 -5.75 14.05 32.70
C VAL A 54 -5.11 12.92 33.50
N TRP A 55 -4.30 12.08 32.86
CA TRP A 55 -3.61 10.96 33.53
C TRP A 55 -2.24 11.35 34.10
N GLN A 56 -1.51 12.28 33.47
CA GLN A 56 -0.19 12.74 33.88
C GLN A 56 0.83 11.59 34.06
N GLN A 57 0.78 10.58 33.17
CA GLN A 57 1.66 9.40 33.16
C GLN A 57 2.37 9.26 31.82
N SER A 58 3.56 8.66 31.81
CA SER A 58 4.38 8.49 30.59
C SER A 58 3.73 7.57 29.55
N PHE A 59 2.84 6.68 29.97
CA PHE A 59 2.08 5.78 29.09
C PHE A 59 0.76 5.39 29.75
N VAL A 60 -0.32 5.39 28.97
CA VAL A 60 -1.65 4.88 29.37
C VAL A 60 -2.17 4.03 28.22
N ASP A 61 -2.63 2.83 28.53
CA ASP A 61 -3.18 1.90 27.55
C ASP A 61 -4.43 2.48 26.86
N ASP A 62 -4.55 2.29 25.54
CA ASP A 62 -5.68 2.80 24.75
C ASP A 62 -7.04 2.27 25.23
N ASN A 63 -7.10 1.05 25.77
CA ASN A 63 -8.32 0.51 26.35
C ASN A 63 -8.72 1.26 27.62
N ALA A 64 -7.76 1.76 28.41
CA ALA A 64 -8.05 2.54 29.60
C ALA A 64 -8.68 3.90 29.24
N ILE A 65 -8.16 4.56 28.20
CA ILE A 65 -8.74 5.82 27.67
C ILE A 65 -10.13 5.55 27.10
N ASN A 66 -10.28 4.51 26.27
CA ASN A 66 -11.56 4.14 25.68
C ASN A 66 -12.61 3.80 26.75
N ARG A 67 -12.21 3.09 27.82
CA ARG A 67 -13.08 2.78 28.96
C ARG A 67 -13.52 4.06 29.69
N ALA A 68 -12.59 4.96 30.01
CA ALA A 68 -12.93 6.20 30.70
C ALA A 68 -13.84 7.13 29.86
N ILE A 69 -13.60 7.21 28.54
CA ILE A 69 -14.46 7.95 27.61
C ILE A 69 -15.84 7.30 27.48
N SER A 70 -15.92 5.97 27.45
CA SER A 70 -17.18 5.22 27.41
C SER A 70 -18.00 5.46 28.68
N GLU A 71 -17.36 5.40 29.85
CA GLU A 71 -18.03 5.70 31.12
C GLU A 71 -18.49 7.15 31.20
N LEU A 72 -17.67 8.13 30.80
CA LEU A 72 -18.11 9.53 30.74
C LEU A 72 -19.32 9.72 29.81
N ARG A 73 -19.36 9.03 28.66
CA ARG A 73 -20.52 9.07 27.76
C ARG A 73 -21.78 8.51 28.38
N LYS A 74 -21.69 7.38 29.08
CA LYS A 74 -22.82 6.79 29.79
C LYS A 74 -23.35 7.77 30.84
N GLN A 75 -22.46 8.39 31.61
CA GLN A 75 -22.84 9.38 32.60
C GLN A 75 -23.50 10.62 31.98
N LEU A 76 -23.01 11.09 30.83
CA LEU A 76 -23.57 12.24 30.11
C LEU A 76 -24.80 11.92 29.25
N ALA A 77 -25.18 10.64 29.08
CA ALA A 77 -26.36 10.27 28.28
C ALA A 77 -27.66 10.74 28.96
N HIS A 78 -28.48 11.51 28.24
CA HIS A 78 -29.70 12.10 28.76
C HIS A 78 -30.93 11.74 27.90
N PRO A 79 -32.10 11.39 28.48
CA PRO A 79 -33.29 10.98 27.70
C PRO A 79 -33.81 12.02 26.69
N ILE A 80 -33.63 13.30 27.00
CA ILE A 80 -34.10 14.42 26.16
C ILE A 80 -33.10 14.75 25.03
N GLU A 81 -31.81 14.45 25.22
CA GLU A 81 -30.75 14.79 24.27
C GLU A 81 -30.32 13.54 23.51
N LYS A 82 -30.81 13.37 22.28
CA LYS A 82 -30.49 12.20 21.45
C LYS A 82 -29.10 12.28 20.81
N ALA A 83 -28.51 13.47 20.69
CA ALA A 83 -27.17 13.64 20.17
C ALA A 83 -26.12 13.39 21.27
N PRO A 84 -24.99 12.71 20.99
CA PRO A 84 -23.97 12.46 21.99
C PRO A 84 -23.27 13.77 22.38
N LEU A 85 -23.24 14.07 23.68
CA LEU A 85 -22.51 15.24 24.22
C LEU A 85 -20.99 15.12 24.03
N LEU A 86 -20.45 13.91 23.89
CA LEU A 86 -19.03 13.64 23.65
C LEU A 86 -18.82 12.82 22.36
N LYS A 87 -18.29 13.47 21.31
CA LYS A 87 -18.12 12.90 19.98
C LYS A 87 -16.72 12.27 19.80
N THR A 88 -16.66 11.07 19.19
CA THR A 88 -15.38 10.49 18.73
C THR A 88 -15.05 11.03 17.35
N HIS A 89 -13.83 11.50 17.16
CA HIS A 89 -13.23 11.77 15.86
C HIS A 89 -12.20 10.69 15.57
N TYR A 90 -12.51 9.81 14.60
CA TYR A 90 -11.66 8.65 14.30
C TYR A 90 -10.22 9.09 14.01
N ARG A 91 -9.26 8.43 14.67
CA ARG A 91 -7.80 8.72 14.66
C ARG A 91 -7.37 10.13 15.13
N LYS A 92 -8.30 11.01 15.50
CA LYS A 92 -7.97 12.39 15.92
C LYS A 92 -8.16 12.62 17.43
N GLY A 93 -9.22 12.09 18.03
CA GLY A 93 -9.50 12.30 19.46
C GLY A 93 -10.98 12.42 19.78
N TYR A 94 -11.31 13.25 20.77
CA TYR A 94 -12.67 13.42 21.29
C TYR A 94 -13.01 14.90 21.45
N SER A 95 -14.29 15.28 21.33
CA SER A 95 -14.72 16.66 21.53
C SER A 95 -16.04 16.74 22.27
N LEU A 96 -16.20 17.73 23.14
CA LEU A 96 -17.50 18.12 23.68
C LEU A 96 -18.31 18.84 22.60
N THR A 97 -19.54 18.41 22.35
CA THR A 97 -20.35 18.94 21.24
C THR A 97 -21.08 20.25 21.58
N VAL A 98 -21.26 20.51 22.87
CA VAL A 98 -21.90 21.72 23.41
C VAL A 98 -20.86 22.69 23.98
N ILE A 99 -21.23 23.97 24.03
CA ILE A 99 -20.45 25.02 24.70
C ILE A 99 -20.98 25.14 26.14
N PRO A 100 -20.19 24.87 27.19
CA PRO A 100 -20.64 24.97 28.56
C PRO A 100 -20.85 26.42 29.03
N GLU A 101 -21.91 26.67 29.78
CA GLU A 101 -22.15 27.98 30.42
C GLU A 101 -21.79 27.93 31.90
N ARG A 102 -21.13 28.96 32.41
CA ARG A 102 -20.78 29.04 33.84
C ARG A 102 -21.98 29.51 34.64
N LEU A 103 -22.46 28.68 35.57
CA LEU A 103 -23.55 29.02 36.47
C LEU A 103 -23.01 29.90 37.60
N THR A 104 -23.25 31.20 37.50
CA THR A 104 -22.95 32.17 38.56
C THR A 104 -24.10 32.13 39.57
N GLN A 105 -23.79 32.04 40.85
CA GLN A 105 -24.79 31.91 41.92
C GLN A 105 -25.58 33.23 42.06
N ALA A 106 -26.70 33.35 41.34
CA ALA A 106 -27.71 34.37 41.61
C ALA A 106 -28.70 33.80 42.61
N ASN A 107 -28.64 34.31 43.84
CA ASN A 107 -29.64 34.04 44.86
C ASN A 107 -31.03 34.47 44.38
N VAL A 108 -31.98 33.57 44.62
CA VAL A 108 -33.42 33.74 44.77
C VAL A 108 -33.83 35.17 45.18
N LEU A 109 -34.76 35.78 44.44
CA LEU A 109 -36.03 36.35 44.94
C LEU A 109 -36.81 37.07 43.81
N LYS A 110 -37.95 36.46 43.43
CA LYS A 110 -39.25 37.04 43.00
C LYS A 110 -39.30 38.19 41.98
N GLU A 111 -40.02 37.92 40.88
CA GLU A 111 -40.83 38.84 40.05
C GLU A 111 -41.79 39.73 40.90
N PRO A 112 -42.50 40.76 40.34
CA PRO A 112 -42.49 41.33 38.97
C PRO A 112 -42.55 42.89 38.93
N ALA A 113 -42.76 43.43 37.70
CA ALA A 113 -43.45 44.69 37.36
C ALA A 113 -42.64 45.99 37.09
N ASN A 114 -42.68 46.39 35.81
CA ASN A 114 -43.17 47.67 35.27
C ASN A 114 -42.50 49.04 35.63
N ILE A 115 -42.43 49.87 34.58
CA ILE A 115 -42.37 51.36 34.51
C ILE A 115 -41.04 51.99 34.06
N LEU A 116 -41.25 52.92 33.12
CA LEU A 116 -40.36 53.79 32.37
C LEU A 116 -39.60 54.85 33.20
N SER A 117 -38.58 55.40 32.51
CA SER A 117 -38.12 56.79 32.54
C SER A 117 -36.97 57.21 33.47
N ASP A 118 -36.17 58.10 32.87
CA ASP A 118 -35.35 59.17 33.43
C ASP A 118 -33.85 58.96 33.72
N SER A 119 -33.07 59.44 32.75
CA SER A 119 -31.87 60.31 32.89
C SER A 119 -32.13 61.49 33.86
N PRO A 120 -31.18 62.37 34.29
CA PRO A 120 -29.85 62.65 33.69
C PRO A 120 -28.71 63.08 34.64
N GLY A 121 -27.52 63.30 34.04
CA GLY A 121 -26.61 64.42 34.36
C GLY A 121 -25.45 64.13 35.34
N ILE A 122 -24.27 64.77 35.30
CA ILE A 122 -23.73 65.94 34.57
C ILE A 122 -22.18 65.90 34.70
N SER A 123 -21.52 66.62 33.78
CA SER A 123 -20.23 67.37 33.92
C SER A 123 -18.97 66.72 33.32
N ALA A 124 -18.09 67.42 32.59
CA ALA A 124 -18.14 68.72 31.91
C ALA A 124 -16.82 68.89 31.11
N LYS A 125 -16.90 69.79 30.12
CA LYS A 125 -15.97 70.91 29.81
C LYS A 125 -15.22 70.93 28.47
N ASN A 126 -15.78 71.78 27.58
CA ASN A 126 -15.20 72.94 26.85
C ASN A 126 -14.15 72.70 25.73
N GLU A 127 -14.47 73.04 24.47
CA GLU A 127 -14.41 74.36 23.74
C GLU A 127 -12.99 74.62 23.18
N GLU A 128 -12.73 75.21 22.01
CA GLU A 128 -13.46 75.67 20.81
C GLU A 128 -12.39 76.29 19.85
N ILE A 129 -12.82 76.81 18.69
CA ILE A 129 -12.23 77.86 17.81
C ILE A 129 -11.49 77.31 16.57
N ALA A 130 -12.13 77.22 15.39
CA ALA A 130 -12.39 78.26 14.37
C ALA A 130 -11.10 78.84 13.73
N THR A 131 -10.93 78.97 12.40
CA THR A 131 -11.64 79.91 11.52
C THR A 131 -11.22 79.65 10.05
N ALA A 132 -12.10 79.97 9.10
CA ALA A 132 -11.88 79.98 7.65
C ALA A 132 -11.02 81.17 7.18
N THR A 133 -10.50 81.18 5.93
CA THR A 133 -10.98 82.01 4.77
C THR A 133 -10.12 81.80 3.49
N THR A 134 -10.82 81.71 2.33
CA THR A 134 -10.53 82.22 0.96
C THR A 134 -9.32 81.81 0.09
N SER A 135 -9.65 81.32 -1.12
CA SER A 135 -9.51 81.97 -2.46
C SER A 135 -8.96 81.03 -3.56
N GLN A 136 -9.64 81.01 -4.72
CA GLN A 136 -9.12 80.46 -6.00
C GLN A 136 -8.50 81.59 -6.84
N PRO A 137 -7.65 81.29 -7.87
CA PRO A 137 -8.21 81.20 -9.24
C PRO A 137 -7.54 80.19 -10.22
N VAL A 138 -8.41 79.62 -11.08
CA VAL A 138 -8.32 79.20 -12.50
C VAL A 138 -6.95 79.12 -13.22
N GLN A 139 -6.65 77.97 -13.90
CA GLN A 139 -6.30 77.89 -15.34
C GLN A 139 -6.19 76.45 -15.92
N ARG A 140 -6.18 76.40 -17.25
CA ARG A 140 -6.65 75.37 -18.21
C ARG A 140 -5.70 74.19 -18.53
N THR A 141 -6.35 73.09 -18.96
CA THR A 141 -6.01 72.03 -19.96
C THR A 141 -4.92 70.99 -19.69
N ASN A 142 -5.28 69.70 -19.82
CA ASN A 142 -4.76 68.85 -20.91
C ASN A 142 -5.45 67.48 -21.06
N SER A 143 -6.14 67.32 -22.19
CA SER A 143 -6.95 66.19 -22.64
C SER A 143 -6.14 65.09 -23.35
N LYS A 144 -5.16 64.48 -22.65
CA LYS A 144 -4.50 63.24 -23.14
C LYS A 144 -4.32 62.13 -22.08
N LYS A 145 -4.66 62.38 -20.82
CA LYS A 145 -4.59 61.35 -19.77
C LYS A 145 -5.84 60.44 -19.71
N PHE A 146 -7.00 60.91 -20.18
CA PHE A 146 -8.25 60.13 -20.14
C PHE A 146 -8.25 58.90 -21.08
N LEU A 147 -7.57 58.99 -22.21
CA LEU A 147 -7.42 57.88 -23.18
C LEU A 147 -6.51 56.75 -22.67
N ILE A 148 -5.52 57.08 -21.84
CA ILE A 148 -4.61 56.08 -21.26
C ILE A 148 -5.31 55.35 -20.11
N TYR A 149 -6.07 56.06 -19.28
CA TYR A 149 -6.86 55.45 -18.22
C TYR A 149 -8.04 54.61 -18.75
N SER A 150 -8.67 55.01 -19.87
CA SER A 150 -9.71 54.18 -20.49
C SER A 150 -9.15 52.90 -21.11
N LEU A 151 -7.96 52.96 -21.72
CA LEU A 151 -7.29 51.77 -22.25
C LEU A 151 -6.86 50.81 -21.14
N PHE A 152 -6.33 51.32 -20.03
CA PHE A 152 -5.99 50.51 -18.85
C PHE A 152 -7.24 49.88 -18.22
N ALA A 153 -8.36 50.60 -18.16
CA ALA A 153 -9.62 50.07 -17.65
C ALA A 153 -10.16 48.94 -18.54
N ILE A 154 -10.08 49.09 -19.87
CA ILE A 154 -10.49 48.05 -20.82
C ILE A 154 -9.59 46.82 -20.71
N ILE A 155 -8.26 46.99 -20.64
CA ILE A 155 -7.32 45.88 -20.45
C ILE A 155 -7.59 45.17 -19.13
N CYS A 156 -7.86 45.91 -18.05
CA CYS A 156 -8.20 45.34 -16.75
C CYS A 156 -9.54 44.57 -16.80
N LEU A 157 -10.54 45.10 -17.54
CA LEU A 157 -11.82 44.43 -17.74
C LEU A 157 -11.65 43.14 -18.58
N CYS A 158 -10.87 43.18 -19.65
CA CYS A 158 -10.55 42.01 -20.47
C CYS A 158 -9.75 40.98 -19.66
N PHE A 159 -8.83 41.41 -18.80
CA PHE A 159 -8.09 40.53 -17.91
C PHE A 159 -9.02 39.90 -16.87
N LEU A 160 -9.97 40.64 -16.29
CA LEU A 160 -10.97 40.11 -15.36
C LEU A 160 -11.93 39.13 -16.04
N VAL A 161 -12.33 39.38 -17.29
CA VAL A 161 -13.16 38.45 -18.06
C VAL A 161 -12.35 37.20 -18.45
N TRP A 162 -11.10 37.36 -18.88
CA TRP A 162 -10.21 36.24 -19.19
C TRP A 162 -9.90 35.40 -17.94
N PHE A 163 -9.63 36.04 -16.81
CA PHE A 163 -9.44 35.41 -15.50
C PHE A 163 -10.73 34.71 -15.05
N GLY A 164 -11.89 35.36 -15.18
CA GLY A 164 -13.20 34.75 -14.92
C GLY A 164 -13.44 33.51 -15.78
N LEU A 165 -13.20 33.59 -17.09
CA LEU A 165 -13.32 32.45 -18.01
C LEU A 165 -12.30 31.33 -17.72
N PHE A 166 -11.11 31.67 -17.22
CA PHE A 166 -10.10 30.70 -16.79
C PHE A 166 -10.54 29.93 -15.53
N PHE A 167 -11.24 30.58 -14.60
CA PHE A 167 -11.80 29.93 -13.41
C PHE A 167 -13.14 29.22 -13.67
N ILE A 168 -13.94 29.67 -14.64
CA ILE A 168 -15.17 28.97 -15.06
C ILE A 168 -14.83 27.69 -15.84
N ASN A 169 -13.73 27.70 -16.61
CA ASN A 169 -13.22 26.53 -17.32
C ASN A 169 -12.18 25.72 -16.52
N ALA A 170 -11.92 26.07 -15.25
CA ALA A 170 -11.15 25.19 -14.40
C ALA A 170 -11.93 23.87 -14.28
N PRO A 171 -11.36 22.72 -14.70
CA PRO A 171 -12.06 21.45 -14.60
C PRO A 171 -12.43 21.26 -13.15
N SER A 172 -13.73 21.29 -12.86
CA SER A 172 -14.23 21.00 -11.51
C SER A 172 -13.59 19.70 -11.08
N SER A 173 -12.83 19.73 -9.97
CA SER A 173 -12.29 18.50 -9.42
C SER A 173 -13.49 17.65 -9.03
N GLU A 174 -13.76 16.63 -9.84
CA GLU A 174 -14.83 15.67 -9.59
C GLU A 174 -14.66 15.17 -8.14
N LYS A 175 -15.58 15.55 -7.25
CA LYS A 175 -15.50 15.11 -5.86
C LYS A 175 -15.76 13.61 -5.87
N ILE A 176 -14.70 12.81 -5.74
CA ILE A 176 -14.78 11.35 -5.66
C ILE A 176 -15.70 11.02 -4.47
N LYS A 177 -16.86 10.42 -4.76
CA LYS A 177 -17.82 10.00 -3.73
C LYS A 177 -17.18 8.85 -2.94
N GLN A 178 -17.15 8.97 -1.62
CA GLN A 178 -16.62 7.93 -0.74
C GLN A 178 -17.75 6.96 -0.38
N ILE A 179 -17.49 5.66 -0.51
CA ILE A 179 -18.42 4.60 -0.08
C ILE A 179 -17.84 3.81 1.08
N THR A 180 -18.70 3.38 1.99
CA THR A 180 -18.33 2.47 3.07
C THR A 180 -18.72 1.06 2.66
N VAL A 181 -17.77 0.13 2.73
CA VAL A 181 -18.01 -1.28 2.43
C VAL A 181 -18.05 -2.09 3.72
N ASN A 182 -18.94 -3.07 3.79
CA ASN A 182 -18.82 -4.15 4.75
C ASN A 182 -17.80 -5.17 4.25
N LYS A 183 -16.97 -5.75 5.13
CA LYS A 183 -15.99 -6.80 4.80
C LYS A 183 -16.34 -8.06 5.55
N VAL A 184 -16.53 -9.18 4.85
CA VAL A 184 -16.82 -10.48 5.44
C VAL A 184 -15.90 -11.55 4.84
N ALA A 185 -15.17 -12.26 5.68
CA ALA A 185 -14.40 -13.43 5.24
C ALA A 185 -15.34 -14.48 4.65
N SER A 186 -15.02 -14.95 3.46
CA SER A 186 -15.86 -15.91 2.71
C SER A 186 -15.27 -17.31 2.68
N THR A 187 -14.02 -17.48 3.09
CA THR A 187 -13.24 -18.71 3.04
C THR A 187 -12.26 -18.71 4.23
N TRP A 188 -11.76 -19.88 4.63
CA TRP A 188 -11.05 -20.07 5.91
C TRP A 188 -9.97 -21.16 5.89
N ASN A 189 -9.50 -21.61 4.72
CA ASN A 189 -8.43 -22.59 4.68
C ASN A 189 -7.10 -21.97 5.11
N ILE A 190 -6.24 -22.80 5.70
CA ILE A 190 -4.86 -22.42 6.00
C ILE A 190 -4.14 -22.20 4.66
N GLY A 191 -3.26 -21.19 4.61
CA GLY A 191 -2.60 -20.77 3.37
C GLY A 191 -3.23 -19.54 2.72
N SER A 192 -2.68 -19.16 1.58
CA SER A 192 -3.04 -17.92 0.90
C SER A 192 -4.12 -18.15 -0.15
N GLU A 193 -5.37 -17.77 0.16
CA GLU A 193 -6.49 -17.89 -0.77
C GLU A 193 -6.52 -16.71 -1.76
N VAL A 194 -6.47 -17.02 -3.06
CA VAL A 194 -6.32 -16.06 -4.16
C VAL A 194 -7.18 -16.46 -5.37
N HIS A 195 -7.29 -15.52 -6.33
CA HIS A 195 -7.96 -15.73 -7.61
C HIS A 195 -9.40 -16.26 -7.46
N PRO A 196 -10.31 -15.50 -6.82
CA PRO A 196 -11.72 -15.87 -6.76
C PRO A 196 -12.33 -15.83 -8.16
N GLU A 197 -13.14 -16.82 -8.49
CA GLU A 197 -13.92 -16.92 -9.72
C GLU A 197 -15.37 -17.29 -9.40
N MET A 198 -16.31 -16.52 -9.93
CA MET A 198 -17.73 -16.69 -9.68
C MET A 198 -18.39 -17.49 -10.81
N SER A 199 -19.22 -18.48 -10.48
CA SER A 199 -20.02 -19.19 -11.49
C SER A 199 -21.04 -18.27 -12.16
N SER A 200 -21.44 -18.58 -13.40
CA SER A 200 -22.42 -17.75 -14.15
C SER A 200 -23.74 -17.54 -13.40
N ASP A 201 -24.20 -18.56 -12.66
CA ASP A 201 -25.43 -18.53 -11.85
C ASP A 201 -25.25 -17.92 -10.45
N LYS A 202 -24.05 -17.45 -10.15
CA LYS A 202 -23.65 -16.83 -8.86
C LYS A 202 -23.87 -17.73 -7.64
N GLN A 203 -23.95 -19.06 -7.81
CA GLN A 203 -24.14 -20.02 -6.71
C GLN A 203 -22.83 -20.57 -6.13
N TYR A 204 -21.74 -20.54 -6.91
CA TYR A 204 -20.48 -21.16 -6.56
C TYR A 204 -19.32 -20.18 -6.70
N LEU A 205 -18.43 -20.22 -5.71
CA LEU A 205 -17.16 -19.52 -5.68
C LEU A 205 -16.04 -20.54 -5.82
N ALA A 206 -15.24 -20.43 -6.88
CA ALA A 206 -14.00 -21.16 -7.06
C ALA A 206 -12.82 -20.28 -6.64
N TYR A 207 -11.78 -20.84 -6.04
CA TYR A 207 -10.57 -20.10 -5.70
C TYR A 207 -9.35 -21.02 -5.57
N THR A 208 -8.15 -20.43 -5.65
CA THR A 208 -6.88 -21.13 -5.45
C THR A 208 -6.37 -20.88 -4.04
N ASN A 209 -5.87 -21.90 -3.37
CA ASN A 209 -5.18 -21.78 -2.08
C ASN A 209 -3.70 -22.16 -2.28
N VAL A 210 -2.78 -21.37 -1.72
CA VAL A 210 -1.34 -21.62 -1.79
C VAL A 210 -0.82 -22.00 -0.40
N GLU A 211 -0.25 -23.20 -0.29
CA GLU A 211 0.36 -23.69 0.96
C GLU A 211 1.57 -22.82 1.37
N PRO A 212 1.68 -22.40 2.64
CA PRO A 212 2.76 -21.52 3.10
C PRO A 212 4.18 -22.06 3.02
N GLU A 213 4.36 -23.38 3.12
CA GLU A 213 5.68 -24.01 3.31
C GLU A 213 6.40 -24.34 2.01
N ASN A 214 5.65 -24.78 1.00
CA ASN A 214 6.19 -25.37 -0.23
C ASN A 214 5.61 -24.72 -1.50
N ASP A 215 4.78 -23.67 -1.34
CA ASP A 215 4.05 -22.97 -2.40
C ASP A 215 3.17 -23.88 -3.26
N VAL A 216 2.71 -25.02 -2.74
CA VAL A 216 1.83 -25.94 -3.47
C VAL A 216 0.45 -25.31 -3.65
N MET A 217 -0.07 -25.41 -4.88
CA MET A 217 -1.37 -24.86 -5.24
C MET A 217 -2.47 -25.92 -5.15
N HIS A 218 -3.55 -25.54 -4.47
CA HIS A 218 -4.78 -26.30 -4.32
C HIS A 218 -5.95 -25.52 -4.92
N ALA A 219 -6.94 -26.23 -5.46
CA ALA A 219 -8.13 -25.65 -6.07
C ALA A 219 -9.36 -26.03 -5.25
N PHE A 220 -10.16 -25.03 -4.86
CA PHE A 220 -11.37 -25.23 -4.07
C PHE A 220 -12.60 -24.66 -4.77
N VAL A 221 -13.73 -25.32 -4.57
CA VAL A 221 -15.05 -24.81 -4.98
C VAL A 221 -16.00 -24.87 -3.80
N LYS A 222 -16.66 -23.74 -3.56
CA LYS A 222 -17.58 -23.53 -2.46
C LYS A 222 -18.96 -23.11 -2.96
N ARG A 223 -20.00 -23.79 -2.50
CA ARG A 223 -21.39 -23.39 -2.71
C ARG A 223 -21.80 -22.34 -1.67
N LEU A 224 -22.30 -21.20 -2.13
CA LEU A 224 -22.55 -20.05 -1.26
C LEU A 224 -23.78 -20.23 -0.35
N SER A 225 -24.77 -21.01 -0.79
CA SER A 225 -26.04 -21.18 -0.07
C SER A 225 -25.91 -21.92 1.26
N ASP A 226 -25.06 -22.94 1.33
CA ASP A 226 -24.85 -23.77 2.53
C ASP A 226 -23.38 -23.81 2.97
N GLN A 227 -22.51 -23.02 2.33
CA GLN A 227 -21.08 -22.92 2.61
C GLN A 227 -20.32 -24.24 2.41
N ARG A 228 -20.92 -25.24 1.74
CA ARG A 228 -20.28 -26.52 1.48
C ARG A 228 -19.13 -26.34 0.49
N GLU A 229 -18.01 -26.97 0.77
CA GLU A 229 -16.78 -26.83 0.01
C GLU A 229 -16.18 -28.19 -0.35
N VAL A 230 -15.51 -28.26 -1.50
CA VAL A 230 -14.75 -29.42 -1.96
C VAL A 230 -13.41 -28.97 -2.54
N GLU A 231 -12.36 -29.75 -2.28
CA GLU A 231 -11.07 -29.62 -2.95
C GLU A 231 -11.09 -30.41 -4.27
N ILE A 232 -10.69 -29.78 -5.36
CA ILE A 232 -10.50 -30.45 -6.65
C ILE A 232 -9.05 -30.92 -6.74
N THR A 233 -8.86 -32.20 -7.03
CA THR A 233 -7.52 -32.80 -7.16
C THR A 233 -7.34 -33.41 -8.55
N TYR A 234 -6.09 -33.40 -9.04
CA TYR A 234 -5.72 -34.06 -10.30
C TYR A 234 -4.45 -34.90 -10.05
N PRO A 235 -4.52 -36.24 -10.15
CA PRO A 235 -3.47 -37.13 -9.64
C PRO A 235 -2.06 -36.81 -10.11
N GLY A 236 -1.17 -36.49 -9.16
CA GLY A 236 0.23 -36.19 -9.43
C GLY A 236 0.51 -34.76 -9.90
N PHE A 237 -0.46 -33.86 -9.83
CA PHE A 237 -0.31 -32.44 -10.16
C PHE A 237 -0.79 -31.57 -9.00
N GLN A 238 -0.17 -30.41 -8.82
CA GLN A 238 -0.81 -29.30 -8.10
C GLN A 238 -1.77 -28.60 -9.06
N VAL A 239 -2.83 -27.98 -8.54
CA VAL A 239 -3.88 -27.39 -9.36
C VAL A 239 -4.27 -26.00 -8.89
N SER A 240 -4.54 -25.11 -9.84
CA SER A 240 -5.06 -23.77 -9.57
C SER A 240 -6.28 -23.48 -10.46
N ILE A 241 -7.15 -22.60 -9.98
CA ILE A 241 -8.35 -22.16 -10.71
C ILE A 241 -7.95 -21.22 -11.84
N LEU A 242 -8.48 -21.46 -13.04
CA LEU A 242 -8.40 -20.54 -14.17
C LEU A 242 -9.72 -19.80 -14.41
N SER A 243 -10.83 -20.54 -14.58
CA SER A 243 -12.16 -19.96 -14.80
C SER A 243 -13.27 -20.98 -14.62
N TRP A 244 -14.51 -20.51 -14.56
CA TRP A 244 -15.67 -21.35 -14.88
C TRP A 244 -15.81 -21.50 -16.40
N GLN A 245 -16.41 -22.60 -16.84
CA GLN A 245 -16.99 -22.69 -18.19
C GLN A 245 -18.25 -21.84 -18.23
N LEU A 246 -18.39 -21.03 -19.28
CA LEU A 246 -19.51 -20.10 -19.39
C LEU A 246 -20.86 -20.85 -19.32
N ASN A 247 -21.74 -20.41 -18.42
CA ASN A 247 -23.10 -20.94 -18.20
C ASN A 247 -23.19 -22.42 -17.80
N GLN A 248 -22.06 -23.03 -17.43
CA GLN A 248 -22.00 -24.42 -17.01
C GLN A 248 -21.41 -24.55 -15.60
N HIS A 249 -21.65 -25.69 -14.94
CA HIS A 249 -21.03 -26.04 -13.66
C HIS A 249 -19.75 -26.83 -13.86
N SER A 250 -18.89 -26.39 -14.77
CA SER A 250 -17.55 -26.96 -14.96
C SER A 250 -16.48 -25.92 -14.70
N VAL A 251 -15.36 -26.34 -14.12
CA VAL A 251 -14.26 -25.46 -13.74
C VAL A 251 -13.01 -25.83 -14.54
N LEU A 252 -12.40 -24.83 -15.18
CA LEU A 252 -11.11 -24.96 -15.83
C LEU A 252 -9.99 -24.75 -14.82
N LEU A 253 -9.06 -25.70 -14.79
CA LEU A 253 -7.89 -25.73 -13.91
C LEU A 253 -6.60 -25.66 -14.72
N GLN A 254 -5.57 -25.06 -14.13
CA GLN A 254 -4.19 -25.31 -14.51
C GLN A 254 -3.63 -26.42 -13.61
N ALA A 255 -3.27 -27.54 -14.20
CA ALA A 255 -2.59 -28.63 -13.52
C ALA A 255 -1.09 -28.59 -13.84
N THR A 256 -0.23 -28.49 -12.83
CA THR A 256 1.24 -28.48 -13.02
C THR A 256 1.93 -29.58 -12.24
N ASN A 257 2.92 -30.22 -12.87
CA ASN A 257 3.84 -31.15 -12.21
C ASN A 257 5.26 -30.65 -12.46
N LEU A 258 5.83 -29.99 -11.46
CA LEU A 258 7.15 -29.37 -11.55
C LEU A 258 8.27 -30.42 -11.67
N LYS A 259 8.11 -31.60 -11.04
CA LYS A 259 9.10 -32.69 -11.11
C LYS A 259 9.21 -33.28 -12.52
N GLN A 260 8.06 -33.47 -13.18
CA GLN A 260 7.99 -34.01 -14.54
C GLN A 260 8.05 -32.94 -15.62
N GLN A 261 8.10 -31.67 -15.24
CA GLN A 261 8.03 -30.54 -16.16
C GLN A 261 6.79 -30.66 -17.10
N LYS A 262 5.60 -30.83 -16.51
CA LYS A 262 4.32 -30.89 -17.25
C LYS A 262 3.35 -29.81 -16.80
N CYS A 263 2.62 -29.25 -17.76
CA CYS A 263 1.50 -28.34 -17.53
C CYS A 263 0.33 -28.73 -18.43
N GLU A 264 -0.85 -28.84 -17.83
CA GLU A 264 -2.10 -29.23 -18.48
C GLU A 264 -3.22 -28.26 -18.09
N MET A 265 -4.10 -27.96 -19.03
CA MET A 265 -5.39 -27.31 -18.77
C MET A 265 -6.45 -28.40 -18.70
N VAL A 266 -7.15 -28.48 -17.58
CA VAL A 266 -8.08 -29.59 -17.27
C VAL A 266 -9.44 -29.01 -16.92
N LEU A 267 -10.50 -29.51 -17.53
CA LEU A 267 -11.88 -29.14 -17.23
C LEU A 267 -12.50 -30.19 -16.32
N VAL A 268 -13.10 -29.76 -15.21
CA VAL A 268 -13.70 -30.65 -14.21
C VAL A 268 -15.18 -30.34 -14.07
N ASP A 269 -16.02 -31.37 -14.23
CA ASP A 269 -17.47 -31.27 -14.10
C ASP A 269 -17.90 -31.28 -12.62
N LEU A 270 -18.72 -30.31 -12.22
CA LEU A 270 -19.31 -30.13 -10.89
C LEU A 270 -20.84 -30.03 -10.95
N SER A 271 -21.47 -30.47 -12.03
CA SER A 271 -22.94 -30.44 -12.20
C SER A 271 -23.70 -31.26 -11.15
N GLN A 272 -23.02 -32.17 -10.44
CA GLN A 272 -23.56 -32.97 -9.34
C GLN A 272 -22.98 -32.57 -7.97
N PHE A 273 -22.59 -31.29 -7.81
CA PHE A 273 -21.97 -30.78 -6.58
C PHE A 273 -22.71 -31.25 -5.31
N PRO A 274 -22.02 -31.83 -4.33
CA PRO A 274 -20.58 -31.80 -4.06
C PRO A 274 -19.76 -32.91 -4.76
N VAL A 275 -20.39 -33.77 -5.56
CA VAL A 275 -19.68 -34.87 -6.21
C VAL A 275 -18.85 -34.32 -7.36
N ILE A 276 -17.53 -34.51 -7.28
CA ILE A 276 -16.59 -34.12 -8.34
C ILE A 276 -16.71 -35.14 -9.47
N GLY A 277 -17.09 -34.65 -10.65
CA GLY A 277 -17.25 -35.44 -11.85
C GLY A 277 -15.92 -35.73 -12.56
N LYS A 278 -16.01 -36.04 -13.85
CA LYS A 278 -14.86 -36.41 -14.66
C LYS A 278 -13.96 -35.20 -14.93
N ALA A 279 -12.65 -35.37 -14.75
CA ALA A 279 -11.63 -34.45 -15.24
C ALA A 279 -11.27 -34.77 -16.70
N THR A 280 -11.33 -33.77 -17.57
CA THR A 280 -11.03 -33.89 -19.00
C THR A 280 -9.84 -33.00 -19.37
N LEU A 281 -8.78 -33.60 -19.90
CA LEU A 281 -7.65 -32.85 -20.44
C LEU A 281 -8.10 -32.07 -21.69
N ILE A 282 -7.96 -30.75 -21.63
CA ILE A 282 -8.31 -29.84 -22.72
C ILE A 282 -7.10 -29.60 -23.62
N LYS A 283 -5.97 -29.18 -23.05
CA LYS A 283 -4.73 -28.86 -23.79
C LYS A 283 -3.52 -28.90 -22.87
N LYS A 284 -2.33 -29.11 -23.43
CA LYS A 284 -1.06 -28.85 -22.75
C LYS A 284 -0.71 -27.35 -22.73
N CYS A 285 -0.14 -26.87 -21.63
CA CYS A 285 0.40 -25.51 -21.48
C CYS A 285 1.93 -25.52 -21.33
N ASP A 286 2.58 -24.36 -21.49
CA ASP A 286 4.00 -24.18 -21.10
C ASP A 286 4.08 -24.12 -19.55
N LEU A 287 5.16 -24.58 -18.93
CA LEU A 287 5.37 -24.44 -17.48
C LEU A 287 5.74 -23.02 -17.06
N ARG A 288 6.30 -22.23 -17.99
CA ARG A 288 6.61 -20.81 -17.78
C ARG A 288 5.34 -19.96 -17.79
N TYR A 289 4.18 -20.60 -17.86
CA TYR A 289 2.87 -20.00 -18.03
C TYR A 289 2.35 -19.44 -16.71
N THR A 290 2.37 -18.12 -16.61
CA THR A 290 1.52 -17.32 -15.73
C THR A 290 0.36 -16.74 -16.54
N GLY A 291 -0.30 -17.56 -17.36
CA GLY A 291 -1.41 -17.12 -18.19
C GLY A 291 -2.76 -17.48 -17.56
N TYR A 292 -3.80 -16.81 -18.02
CA TYR A 292 -5.18 -17.10 -17.63
C TYR A 292 -5.92 -17.61 -18.86
N ALA A 293 -6.96 -18.40 -18.63
CA ALA A 293 -7.78 -18.96 -19.68
C ALA A 293 -9.26 -18.89 -19.32
N GLN A 294 -10.10 -18.89 -20.34
CA GLN A 294 -11.56 -18.89 -20.27
C GLN A 294 -12.07 -19.95 -21.24
N VAL A 295 -13.17 -20.63 -20.88
CA VAL A 295 -13.83 -21.62 -21.74
C VAL A 295 -15.19 -21.07 -22.15
N ASP A 296 -15.51 -21.19 -23.43
CA ASP A 296 -16.83 -20.80 -23.92
C ASP A 296 -17.94 -21.76 -23.48
N GLU A 297 -19.19 -21.41 -23.79
CA GLU A 297 -20.35 -22.15 -23.35
C GLU A 297 -20.41 -23.57 -23.94
N SER A 298 -20.03 -23.74 -25.22
CA SER A 298 -20.00 -25.06 -25.85
C SER A 298 -18.89 -25.95 -25.32
N GLY A 299 -17.83 -25.38 -24.75
CA GLY A 299 -16.65 -26.11 -24.33
C GLY A 299 -15.79 -26.57 -25.51
N GLU A 300 -15.96 -25.97 -26.68
CA GLU A 300 -15.22 -26.27 -27.91
C GLU A 300 -14.06 -25.28 -28.12
N HIS A 301 -14.12 -24.10 -27.51
CA HIS A 301 -13.08 -23.09 -27.62
C HIS A 301 -12.57 -22.63 -26.26
N ILE A 302 -11.25 -22.53 -26.19
CA ILE A 302 -10.58 -21.89 -25.06
C ILE A 302 -9.90 -20.60 -25.50
N TYR A 303 -10.04 -19.56 -24.68
CA TYR A 303 -9.38 -18.28 -24.86
C TYR A 303 -8.33 -18.12 -23.78
N TYR A 304 -7.06 -17.98 -24.15
CA TYR A 304 -5.98 -17.95 -23.17
C TYR A 304 -4.89 -16.97 -23.54
N THR A 305 -4.20 -16.47 -22.51
CA THR A 305 -3.02 -15.62 -22.70
C THR A 305 -1.76 -16.43 -22.60
N GLU A 306 -0.81 -16.22 -23.50
CA GLU A 306 0.47 -16.92 -23.48
C GLU A 306 1.61 -15.98 -23.83
N TYR A 307 2.68 -16.02 -23.03
CA TYR A 307 3.93 -15.31 -23.31
C TYR A 307 4.76 -16.10 -24.32
N LYS A 308 5.01 -15.51 -25.50
CA LYS A 308 5.86 -16.12 -26.52
C LYS A 308 7.16 -15.32 -26.65
N ASN A 309 8.30 -15.95 -26.37
CA ASN A 309 9.63 -15.30 -26.38
C ASN A 309 9.92 -14.62 -27.73
N GLU A 310 9.51 -15.26 -28.83
CA GLU A 310 9.68 -14.78 -30.20
C GLU A 310 8.99 -13.43 -30.47
N HIS A 311 8.01 -13.08 -29.65
CA HIS A 311 7.22 -11.85 -29.77
C HIS A 311 7.45 -10.88 -28.61
N GLU A 312 8.42 -11.18 -27.74
CA GLU A 312 8.77 -10.40 -26.54
C GLU A 312 7.56 -10.00 -25.68
N GLY A 313 6.51 -10.81 -25.61
CA GLY A 313 5.26 -10.43 -24.94
C GLY A 313 4.20 -11.54 -24.91
N SER A 314 3.13 -11.28 -24.16
CA SER A 314 1.92 -12.10 -24.10
C SER A 314 0.83 -11.58 -25.03
N GLY A 315 0.19 -12.49 -25.76
CA GLY A 315 -0.98 -12.24 -26.60
C GLY A 315 -2.21 -13.01 -26.10
N LEU A 316 -3.37 -12.75 -26.69
CA LEU A 316 -4.61 -13.51 -26.47
C LEU A 316 -4.85 -14.43 -27.66
N TYR A 317 -5.04 -15.70 -27.38
CA TYR A 317 -5.21 -16.76 -28.37
C TYR A 317 -6.54 -17.48 -28.14
N LYS A 318 -7.13 -17.95 -29.23
CA LYS A 318 -8.26 -18.87 -29.24
C LYS A 318 -7.74 -20.22 -29.70
N TYR A 319 -8.04 -21.29 -28.96
CA TYR A 319 -7.75 -22.65 -29.41
C TYR A 319 -9.05 -23.41 -29.59
N ASP A 320 -9.19 -23.97 -30.78
CA ASP A 320 -10.29 -24.82 -31.19
C ASP A 320 -9.93 -26.27 -30.88
N LEU A 321 -10.74 -26.91 -30.04
CA LEU A 321 -10.46 -28.23 -29.50
C LEU A 321 -10.68 -29.35 -30.52
N GLU A 322 -11.63 -29.17 -31.45
CA GLU A 322 -11.91 -30.12 -32.51
C GLU A 322 -10.81 -30.07 -33.58
N LEU A 323 -10.51 -28.86 -34.08
CA LEU A 323 -9.48 -28.64 -35.09
C LEU A 323 -8.06 -28.76 -34.54
N LYS A 324 -7.92 -28.75 -33.21
CA LYS A 324 -6.64 -28.69 -32.48
C LYS A 324 -5.75 -27.54 -32.96
N LYS A 325 -6.38 -26.41 -33.30
CA LYS A 325 -5.73 -25.28 -33.96
C LYS A 325 -5.82 -24.02 -33.12
N GLU A 326 -4.71 -23.31 -33.02
CA GLU A 326 -4.61 -22.00 -32.37
C GLU A 326 -4.82 -20.87 -33.40
N PHE A 327 -5.53 -19.83 -32.96
CA PHE A 327 -5.75 -18.58 -33.68
C PHE A 327 -5.39 -17.41 -32.78
N ILE A 328 -4.82 -16.36 -33.37
CA ILE A 328 -4.50 -15.13 -32.63
C ILE A 328 -5.76 -14.27 -32.58
N VAL A 329 -6.19 -13.89 -31.37
CA VAL A 329 -7.28 -12.92 -31.17
C VAL A 329 -6.67 -11.53 -31.02
N ILE A 330 -5.72 -11.37 -30.10
CA ILE A 330 -4.97 -10.12 -29.88
C ILE A 330 -3.49 -10.45 -29.90
N PRO A 331 -2.70 -9.86 -30.82
CA PRO A 331 -1.27 -10.14 -30.89
C PRO A 331 -0.50 -9.57 -29.69
N PRO A 332 0.65 -10.15 -29.33
CA PRO A 332 1.53 -9.56 -28.32
C PRO A 332 2.01 -8.16 -28.73
N PRO A 333 2.18 -7.23 -27.78
CA PRO A 333 2.56 -5.85 -28.10
C PRO A 333 4.07 -5.64 -28.37
N GLY A 334 4.88 -6.70 -28.41
CA GLY A 334 6.33 -6.60 -28.63
C GLY A 334 7.13 -6.04 -27.45
N VAL A 335 6.58 -6.08 -26.23
CA VAL A 335 7.25 -5.64 -25.00
C VAL A 335 6.85 -6.50 -23.80
N MET A 336 7.74 -6.61 -22.82
CA MET A 336 7.56 -7.39 -21.59
C MET A 336 6.19 -7.15 -20.93
N TYR A 337 5.60 -8.25 -20.45
CA TYR A 337 4.19 -8.45 -20.09
C TYR A 337 3.30 -8.70 -21.31
N GLY A 338 2.36 -7.81 -21.64
CA GLY A 338 1.43 -7.98 -22.75
C GLY A 338 -0.02 -8.09 -22.30
N VAL A 339 -0.81 -8.87 -23.06
CA VAL A 339 -2.21 -9.18 -22.74
C VAL A 339 -2.26 -10.21 -21.63
N ILE A 340 -3.03 -9.92 -20.58
CA ILE A 340 -3.20 -10.74 -19.38
C ILE A 340 -4.66 -10.68 -18.91
N MET A 341 -5.06 -11.66 -18.10
CA MET A 341 -6.39 -11.76 -17.47
C MET A 341 -7.57 -11.56 -18.45
N PRO A 342 -7.73 -12.40 -19.48
CA PRO A 342 -8.97 -12.48 -20.24
C PRO A 342 -10.16 -12.87 -19.35
N ARG A 343 -11.30 -12.20 -19.54
CA ARG A 343 -12.60 -12.56 -18.96
C ARG A 343 -13.67 -12.51 -20.04
N LEU A 344 -14.36 -13.63 -20.30
CA LEU A 344 -15.52 -13.64 -21.19
C LEU A 344 -16.67 -12.85 -20.54
N SER A 345 -17.45 -12.13 -21.36
CA SER A 345 -18.70 -11.53 -20.89
C SER A 345 -19.73 -12.61 -20.56
N HIS A 346 -20.73 -12.31 -19.73
CA HIS A 346 -21.74 -13.29 -19.32
C HIS A 346 -22.53 -13.86 -20.51
N SER A 347 -22.70 -13.07 -21.57
CA SER A 347 -23.28 -13.47 -22.86
C SER A 347 -22.34 -14.22 -23.80
N GLY A 348 -21.04 -14.28 -23.51
CA GLY A 348 -20.01 -14.83 -24.41
C GLY A 348 -19.72 -14.00 -25.67
N SER A 349 -20.45 -12.90 -25.91
CA SER A 349 -20.30 -12.06 -27.11
C SER A 349 -19.02 -11.20 -27.13
N LYS A 350 -18.42 -10.97 -25.97
CA LYS A 350 -17.22 -10.14 -25.80
C LYS A 350 -16.21 -10.82 -24.89
N ILE A 351 -14.96 -10.38 -24.99
CA ILE A 351 -13.89 -10.71 -24.05
C ILE A 351 -13.19 -9.44 -23.61
N ALA A 352 -13.05 -9.24 -22.31
CA ALA A 352 -12.28 -8.15 -21.74
C ALA A 352 -10.92 -8.65 -21.28
N TYR A 353 -9.90 -7.79 -21.35
CA TYR A 353 -8.54 -8.15 -20.97
C TYR A 353 -7.77 -6.93 -20.46
N VAL A 354 -6.73 -7.20 -19.67
CA VAL A 354 -5.77 -6.20 -19.25
C VAL A 354 -4.58 -6.19 -20.22
N LEU A 355 -4.22 -5.01 -20.72
CA LEU A 355 -2.96 -4.78 -21.40
C LEU A 355 -1.98 -4.11 -20.42
N SER A 356 -0.92 -4.83 -20.08
CA SER A 356 0.18 -4.32 -19.25
C SER A 356 1.47 -4.27 -20.07
N GLN A 357 2.23 -3.19 -19.92
CA GLN A 357 3.51 -3.02 -20.58
C GLN A 357 4.52 -2.47 -19.58
N LYS A 358 5.75 -2.99 -19.60
CA LYS A 358 6.78 -2.59 -18.64
C LYS A 358 6.93 -1.07 -18.55
N GLY A 359 6.72 -0.53 -17.35
CA GLY A 359 6.89 0.90 -17.04
C GLY A 359 5.70 1.79 -17.43
N LYS A 360 4.65 1.26 -18.05
CA LYS A 360 3.44 2.01 -18.41
C LYS A 360 2.27 1.64 -17.49
N PRO A 361 1.30 2.55 -17.30
CA PRO A 361 0.03 2.22 -16.65
C PRO A 361 -0.74 1.15 -17.45
N PHE A 362 -1.38 0.23 -16.75
CA PHE A 362 -2.23 -0.78 -17.39
C PHE A 362 -3.49 -0.16 -18.00
N SER A 363 -4.11 -0.89 -18.93
CA SER A 363 -5.39 -0.53 -19.52
C SER A 363 -6.28 -1.75 -19.62
N VAL A 364 -7.59 -1.56 -19.48
CA VAL A 364 -8.60 -2.60 -19.71
C VAL A 364 -9.22 -2.35 -21.08
N PHE A 365 -9.26 -3.38 -21.90
CA PHE A 365 -9.88 -3.37 -23.23
C PHE A 365 -11.01 -4.40 -23.27
N SER A 366 -11.99 -4.17 -24.15
CA SER A 366 -12.92 -5.18 -24.61
C SER A 366 -12.72 -5.45 -26.10
N TYR A 367 -12.95 -6.70 -26.49
CA TYR A 367 -12.99 -7.17 -27.87
C TYR A 367 -14.36 -7.81 -28.13
N ASN A 368 -15.03 -7.39 -29.19
CA ASN A 368 -16.30 -7.96 -29.63
C ASN A 368 -16.04 -9.04 -30.69
N PHE A 369 -16.57 -10.25 -30.49
CA PHE A 369 -16.32 -11.37 -31.42
C PHE A 369 -17.05 -11.24 -32.75
N GLU A 370 -18.20 -10.55 -32.78
CA GLU A 370 -19.01 -10.37 -33.98
C GLU A 370 -18.48 -9.20 -34.84
N THR A 371 -18.23 -8.05 -34.23
CA THR A 371 -17.79 -6.84 -34.97
C THR A 371 -16.28 -6.76 -35.13
N HIS A 372 -15.53 -7.59 -34.41
CA HIS A 372 -14.06 -7.54 -34.28
C HIS A 372 -13.53 -6.19 -33.75
N GLU A 373 -14.41 -5.35 -33.17
CA GLU A 373 -14.02 -4.08 -32.61
C GLU A 373 -13.26 -4.28 -31.28
N THR A 374 -12.15 -3.56 -31.13
CA THR A 374 -11.41 -3.46 -29.86
C THR A 374 -11.59 -2.07 -29.27
N LYS A 375 -12.10 -1.98 -28.03
CA LYS A 375 -12.35 -0.71 -27.35
C LYS A 375 -11.61 -0.63 -26.02
N ARG A 376 -10.90 0.47 -25.76
CA ARG A 376 -10.27 0.71 -24.45
C ARG A 376 -11.31 1.24 -23.48
N LEU A 377 -11.61 0.47 -22.44
CA LEU A 377 -12.57 0.83 -21.39
C LEU A 377 -11.92 1.68 -20.29
N PHE A 378 -10.70 1.32 -19.89
CA PHE A 378 -10.01 1.98 -18.77
C PHE A 378 -8.53 2.17 -19.04
N LYS A 379 -7.95 3.22 -18.48
CA LYS A 379 -6.51 3.45 -18.41
C LYS A 379 -6.14 3.93 -17.00
N ALA A 380 -5.26 3.19 -16.34
CA ALA A 380 -4.77 3.53 -15.02
C ALA A 380 -3.94 4.82 -15.04
N LYS A 381 -3.85 5.50 -13.89
CA LYS A 381 -2.97 6.66 -13.68
C LYS A 381 -1.57 6.22 -13.27
N LYS A 382 -1.47 5.17 -12.45
CA LYS A 382 -0.23 4.64 -11.88
C LYS A 382 0.36 3.53 -12.77
N SER A 383 1.68 3.50 -12.89
CA SER A 383 2.41 2.41 -13.55
C SER A 383 2.54 1.18 -12.64
N ILE A 384 1.42 0.62 -12.23
CA ILE A 384 1.31 -0.65 -11.48
C ILE A 384 0.61 -1.70 -12.34
N ILE A 385 0.83 -2.97 -12.04
CA ILE A 385 0.05 -4.07 -12.62
C ILE A 385 -1.12 -4.33 -11.67
N SER A 386 -2.31 -4.53 -12.21
CA SER A 386 -3.52 -4.92 -11.46
C SER A 386 -4.27 -5.98 -12.26
N PHE A 387 -4.86 -6.94 -11.54
CA PHE A 387 -5.75 -7.96 -12.09
C PHE A 387 -7.19 -7.78 -11.57
N ALA A 388 -7.43 -6.74 -10.77
CA ALA A 388 -8.70 -6.48 -10.11
C ALA A 388 -9.67 -5.77 -11.06
N PHE A 389 -10.15 -6.49 -12.06
CA PHE A 389 -11.28 -6.09 -12.88
C PHE A 389 -12.21 -7.26 -13.18
N ASP A 390 -13.47 -6.95 -13.44
CA ASP A 390 -14.48 -7.94 -13.87
C ASP A 390 -15.61 -7.27 -14.65
N TRP A 391 -16.44 -8.06 -15.33
CA TRP A 391 -17.63 -7.59 -16.02
C TRP A 391 -18.72 -7.16 -15.04
N LEU A 392 -19.49 -6.13 -15.43
CA LEU A 392 -20.78 -5.85 -14.80
C LEU A 392 -21.79 -6.94 -15.18
N ALA A 393 -22.81 -7.14 -14.34
CA ALA A 393 -23.83 -8.17 -14.53
C ALA A 393 -24.61 -8.04 -15.86
N ASP A 394 -24.65 -6.85 -16.45
CA ASP A 394 -25.39 -6.53 -17.67
C ASP A 394 -24.54 -6.54 -18.96
N ASP A 395 -23.26 -6.89 -18.89
CA ASP A 395 -22.30 -6.89 -20.01
C ASP A 395 -22.10 -5.52 -20.72
N LYS A 396 -22.61 -4.42 -20.14
CA LYS A 396 -22.44 -3.07 -20.71
C LYS A 396 -21.13 -2.41 -20.30
N GLY A 397 -20.40 -3.01 -19.37
CA GLY A 397 -19.26 -2.37 -18.76
C GLY A 397 -18.44 -3.29 -17.87
N VAL A 398 -17.44 -2.70 -17.24
CA VAL A 398 -16.54 -3.38 -16.30
C VAL A 398 -16.39 -2.59 -15.02
N ILE A 399 -16.06 -3.29 -13.95
CA ILE A 399 -15.59 -2.72 -12.69
C ILE A 399 -14.07 -2.90 -12.61
N VAL A 400 -13.35 -1.89 -12.13
CA VAL A 400 -11.87 -1.89 -12.06
C VAL A 400 -11.41 -1.26 -10.75
N PHE A 401 -10.47 -1.90 -10.06
CA PHE A 401 -9.73 -1.30 -8.95
C PHE A 401 -8.37 -0.78 -9.39
N GLU A 402 -8.07 0.46 -9.01
CA GLU A 402 -6.72 1.05 -9.02
C GLU A 402 -6.31 1.39 -7.58
N GLY A 403 -5.70 0.44 -6.88
CA GLY A 403 -5.49 0.55 -5.43
C GLY A 403 -6.82 0.47 -4.69
N SER A 404 -7.18 1.52 -3.93
CA SER A 404 -8.46 1.63 -3.21
C SER A 404 -9.53 2.41 -3.97
N GLU A 405 -9.25 2.86 -5.20
CA GLU A 405 -10.22 3.52 -6.06
C GLU A 405 -10.99 2.46 -6.86
N LEU A 406 -12.32 2.43 -6.67
CA LEU A 406 -13.25 1.59 -7.40
C LEU A 406 -13.83 2.38 -8.57
N SER A 407 -13.57 1.95 -9.80
CA SER A 407 -14.12 2.58 -11.00
C SER A 407 -15.14 1.65 -11.67
N THR A 408 -16.36 2.13 -11.86
CA THR A 408 -17.35 1.51 -12.74
C THR A 408 -17.29 2.19 -14.09
N ILE A 409 -17.14 1.42 -15.16
CA ILE A 409 -17.02 1.91 -16.54
C ILE A 409 -18.14 1.31 -17.37
N VAL A 410 -19.05 2.14 -17.86
CA VAL A 410 -20.18 1.73 -18.71
C VAL A 410 -20.00 2.34 -20.10
N VAL A 411 -20.36 1.59 -21.14
CA VAL A 411 -20.36 2.07 -22.53
C VAL A 411 -21.79 2.36 -22.98
N GLU A 412 -22.10 3.64 -23.25
CA GLU A 412 -23.39 4.11 -23.73
C GLU A 412 -23.21 4.88 -25.05
N GLU A 413 -23.86 4.46 -26.14
CA GLU A 413 -23.86 5.17 -27.45
C GLU A 413 -22.47 5.67 -27.89
N ASN A 414 -21.47 4.78 -27.77
CA ASN A 414 -20.04 5.03 -27.97
C ASN A 414 -19.29 5.87 -26.93
N ASN A 415 -19.96 6.55 -26.01
CA ASN A 415 -19.34 7.24 -24.89
C ASN A 415 -18.98 6.26 -23.76
N ILE A 416 -17.90 6.58 -23.05
CA ILE A 416 -17.46 5.84 -21.88
C ILE A 416 -17.80 6.69 -20.66
N ILE A 417 -18.71 6.18 -19.84
CA ILE A 417 -19.09 6.81 -18.56
C ILE A 417 -18.29 6.12 -17.47
N LYS A 418 -17.40 6.88 -16.83
CA LYS A 418 -16.59 6.42 -15.70
C LYS A 418 -17.11 7.03 -14.42
N ARG A 419 -17.42 6.19 -13.43
CA ARG A 419 -17.78 6.60 -12.07
C ARG A 419 -16.73 6.07 -11.11
N THR A 420 -16.02 6.94 -10.41
CA THR A 420 -14.96 6.54 -9.47
C THR A 420 -15.41 6.80 -8.04
N LEU A 421 -15.22 5.80 -7.18
CA LEU A 421 -15.54 5.83 -5.77
C LEU A 421 -14.30 5.48 -4.95
N THR A 422 -14.15 6.09 -3.78
CA THR A 422 -13.12 5.67 -2.81
C THR A 422 -13.74 4.72 -1.79
N VAL A 423 -13.16 3.54 -1.65
CA VAL A 423 -13.65 2.51 -0.73
C VAL A 423 -13.10 2.73 0.68
N THR A 424 -13.98 2.62 1.69
CA THR A 424 -13.64 2.75 3.12
C THR A 424 -14.15 1.54 3.92
N PRO A 425 -13.31 0.86 4.72
CA PRO A 425 -11.87 1.09 4.87
C PRO A 425 -11.12 0.89 3.54
N ALA A 426 -9.95 1.52 3.42
CA ALA A 426 -9.13 1.36 2.22
C ALA A 426 -8.76 -0.12 2.06
N ILE A 427 -9.04 -0.66 0.88
CA ILE A 427 -8.68 -2.01 0.46
C ILE A 427 -7.75 -1.94 -0.75
N SER A 428 -6.96 -2.98 -0.96
CA SER A 428 -6.08 -3.10 -2.13
C SER A 428 -6.32 -4.46 -2.78
N PRO A 429 -7.39 -4.62 -3.58
CA PRO A 429 -7.69 -5.88 -4.24
C PRO A 429 -6.64 -6.22 -5.29
N TYR A 430 -6.24 -7.48 -5.34
CA TYR A 430 -5.36 -8.00 -6.40
C TYR A 430 -6.17 -8.72 -7.48
N TYR A 431 -7.09 -9.59 -7.06
CA TYR A 431 -8.11 -10.24 -7.89
C TYR A 431 -9.50 -9.90 -7.35
N ILE A 432 -10.50 -9.87 -8.24
CA ILE A 432 -11.90 -9.67 -7.88
C ILE A 432 -12.80 -10.60 -8.69
N ALA A 433 -13.98 -10.91 -8.14
CA ALA A 433 -15.08 -11.56 -8.85
C ALA A 433 -16.41 -10.90 -8.45
N VAL A 434 -17.17 -10.40 -9.42
CA VAL A 434 -18.43 -9.69 -9.20
C VAL A 434 -19.55 -10.68 -8.87
N HIS A 435 -20.19 -10.42 -7.73
CA HIS A 435 -21.33 -11.20 -7.24
C HIS A 435 -22.66 -10.54 -7.62
N SER A 436 -22.77 -9.23 -7.42
CA SER A 436 -23.92 -8.40 -7.79
C SER A 436 -23.48 -6.95 -8.06
N ASP A 437 -24.42 -6.08 -8.42
CA ASP A 437 -24.14 -4.65 -8.69
C ASP A 437 -23.43 -3.93 -7.52
N ASN A 438 -23.64 -4.42 -6.30
CA ASN A 438 -23.19 -3.82 -5.06
C ASN A 438 -22.38 -4.78 -4.18
N SER A 439 -21.94 -5.92 -4.73
CA SER A 439 -21.14 -6.89 -4.00
C SER A 439 -20.14 -7.62 -4.91
N LEU A 440 -18.94 -7.84 -4.39
CA LEU A 440 -17.91 -8.63 -5.04
C LEU A 440 -17.05 -9.36 -4.02
N PHE A 441 -16.39 -10.42 -4.47
CA PHE A 441 -15.34 -11.12 -3.75
C PHE A 441 -13.99 -10.59 -4.20
N TYR A 442 -13.02 -10.55 -3.30
CA TYR A 442 -11.67 -10.15 -3.63
C TYR A 442 -10.62 -10.85 -2.77
N SER A 443 -9.42 -11.01 -3.32
CA SER A 443 -8.23 -11.37 -2.56
C SER A 443 -7.33 -10.15 -2.40
N GLU A 444 -6.77 -9.94 -1.21
CA GLU A 444 -5.88 -8.80 -0.96
C GLU A 444 -4.59 -8.88 -1.79
N ASN A 445 -4.02 -7.71 -2.07
CA ASN A 445 -2.67 -7.58 -2.57
C ASN A 445 -1.68 -7.89 -1.44
N MET A 446 -0.50 -8.43 -1.79
CA MET A 446 0.57 -8.84 -0.85
C MET A 446 0.30 -10.18 -0.14
N THR A 447 0.46 -11.26 -0.90
CA THR A 447 0.27 -12.65 -0.45
C THR A 447 1.35 -13.18 0.48
N GLN A 448 2.44 -12.45 0.63
CA GLN A 448 3.60 -12.87 1.40
C GLN A 448 3.72 -12.06 2.68
N ALA A 449 4.10 -12.74 3.76
CA ALA A 449 4.63 -12.14 4.98
C ALA A 449 6.16 -12.20 4.95
N TYR A 450 6.78 -11.16 5.48
CA TYR A 450 8.24 -11.03 5.55
C TYR A 450 8.68 -11.14 7.00
N SER A 451 9.72 -11.94 7.23
CA SER A 451 10.30 -12.11 8.56
C SER A 451 11.82 -12.08 8.49
N LEU A 452 12.43 -11.74 9.62
CA LEU A 452 13.88 -11.77 9.78
C LEU A 452 14.30 -13.11 10.40
N ILE A 453 15.16 -13.83 9.69
CA ILE A 453 15.59 -15.18 10.04
C ILE A 453 17.10 -15.17 10.20
N LYS A 454 17.60 -15.62 11.33
CA LYS A 454 19.03 -15.89 11.52
C LYS A 454 19.30 -17.35 11.19
N ALA A 455 20.27 -17.58 10.32
CA ALA A 455 20.79 -18.90 10.03
C ALA A 455 22.19 -19.05 10.61
N THR A 456 22.38 -20.03 11.48
CA THR A 456 23.68 -20.38 12.06
C THR A 456 24.21 -21.64 11.39
N ASP A 457 25.48 -21.58 10.98
CA ASP A 457 26.19 -22.59 10.20
C ASP A 457 25.37 -23.15 9.01
N PRO A 458 24.83 -22.28 8.13
CA PRO A 458 23.88 -22.71 7.11
C PRO A 458 24.44 -23.77 6.16
N PHE A 459 25.76 -23.82 5.95
CA PHE A 459 26.45 -24.76 5.04
C PHE A 459 27.17 -25.90 5.76
N GLY A 460 26.98 -26.04 7.08
CA GLY A 460 27.51 -27.14 7.88
C GLY A 460 26.58 -28.34 7.92
N ASP A 461 26.90 -29.30 8.78
CA ASP A 461 26.14 -30.55 8.90
C ASP A 461 24.79 -30.37 9.61
N ASN A 462 24.68 -29.36 10.49
CA ASN A 462 23.48 -29.08 11.30
C ASN A 462 23.13 -27.59 11.23
N PRO A 463 22.52 -27.12 10.13
CA PRO A 463 22.13 -25.72 10.00
C PRO A 463 20.95 -25.41 10.94
N GLU A 464 21.05 -24.31 11.68
CA GLU A 464 19.98 -23.82 12.56
C GLU A 464 19.34 -22.56 11.97
N TYR A 465 18.01 -22.51 11.93
CA TYR A 465 17.25 -21.36 11.47
C TYR A 465 16.31 -20.88 12.58
N GLU A 466 16.42 -19.62 12.96
CA GLU A 466 15.58 -19.01 14.00
C GLU A 466 14.99 -17.67 13.55
N ALA A 467 13.73 -17.42 13.89
CA ALA A 467 13.13 -16.10 13.72
C ALA A 467 13.71 -15.13 14.76
N LEU A 468 14.34 -14.04 14.29
CA LEU A 468 15.04 -13.07 15.16
C LEU A 468 14.09 -12.24 16.02
N TYR A 469 13.05 -11.70 15.41
CA TYR A 469 12.05 -10.87 16.08
C TYR A 469 10.69 -11.39 15.67
N LYS A 470 9.90 -11.89 16.63
CA LYS A 470 8.56 -12.39 16.35
C LYS A 470 7.57 -11.22 16.31
N SER A 471 6.87 -11.05 15.20
CA SER A 471 5.73 -10.13 15.06
C SER A 471 4.66 -10.73 14.15
N ASP A 472 3.43 -10.25 14.29
CA ASP A 472 2.32 -10.48 13.36
C ASP A 472 2.34 -9.53 12.14
N LYS A 473 3.45 -8.81 11.95
CA LYS A 473 3.65 -7.78 10.91
C LYS A 473 4.98 -7.99 10.23
N ASP A 474 5.09 -7.44 9.02
CA ASP A 474 6.27 -7.60 8.19
C ASP A 474 7.53 -7.01 8.83
N GLU A 475 8.61 -7.80 8.77
CA GLU A 475 9.96 -7.45 9.19
C GLU A 475 10.94 -7.78 8.09
N TYR A 476 11.73 -6.80 7.68
CA TYR A 476 12.53 -6.93 6.48
C TYR A 476 13.64 -5.89 6.45
N ASN A 477 14.72 -6.17 5.71
CA ASN A 477 15.99 -5.44 5.75
C ASN A 477 16.56 -5.31 7.17
N ILE A 478 17.77 -5.81 7.36
CA ILE A 478 18.51 -5.68 8.60
C ILE A 478 19.91 -5.14 8.29
N ALA A 479 20.45 -4.37 9.23
CA ALA A 479 21.80 -3.87 9.25
C ALA A 479 22.34 -3.93 10.68
N GLU A 480 23.54 -4.48 10.85
CA GLU A 480 24.26 -4.40 12.12
C GLU A 480 24.94 -3.05 12.28
N ILE A 481 24.86 -2.45 13.46
CA ILE A 481 25.54 -1.20 13.86
C ILE A 481 26.24 -1.37 15.21
N ILE A 482 27.15 -0.44 15.56
CA ILE A 482 27.82 -0.41 16.87
C ILE A 482 27.58 0.96 17.51
N ASN A 483 26.91 0.97 18.65
CA ASN A 483 26.66 2.17 19.46
C ASN A 483 27.46 2.11 20.77
N LYS A 484 27.23 3.07 21.68
CA LYS A 484 27.93 3.13 22.98
C LYS A 484 27.68 1.93 23.89
N GLU A 485 26.56 1.23 23.72
CA GLU A 485 26.16 0.04 24.49
C GLU A 485 26.66 -1.27 23.86
N GLY A 486 27.26 -1.20 22.65
CA GLY A 486 27.81 -2.35 21.92
C GLY A 486 27.13 -2.57 20.56
N THR A 487 27.17 -3.82 20.09
CA THR A 487 26.53 -4.24 18.83
C THR A 487 25.01 -4.18 18.96
N ALA A 488 24.34 -3.72 17.90
CA ALA A 488 22.89 -3.68 17.79
C ALA A 488 22.45 -3.93 16.35
N HIS A 489 21.21 -4.35 16.17
CA HIS A 489 20.59 -4.52 14.86
C HIS A 489 19.58 -3.41 14.60
N VAL A 490 19.69 -2.73 13.46
CA VAL A 490 18.65 -1.86 12.94
C VAL A 490 17.92 -2.60 11.83
N PHE A 491 16.60 -2.62 11.89
CA PHE A 491 15.77 -3.31 10.91
C PHE A 491 14.47 -2.58 10.64
N VAL A 492 13.77 -2.94 9.56
CA VAL A 492 12.43 -2.40 9.29
C VAL A 492 11.36 -3.31 9.90
N SER A 493 10.38 -2.73 10.59
CA SER A 493 9.17 -3.44 11.02
C SER A 493 7.93 -2.56 10.91
N GLU A 494 6.80 -3.19 10.57
CA GLU A 494 5.50 -2.52 10.44
C GLU A 494 4.62 -2.64 11.69
N ARG A 495 5.15 -3.14 12.81
CA ARG A 495 4.43 -3.37 14.08
C ARG A 495 3.77 -2.11 14.68
N SER A 496 4.22 -0.91 14.30
CA SER A 496 3.59 0.37 14.66
C SER A 496 2.53 0.86 13.65
N GLY A 497 2.09 -0.01 12.73
CA GLY A 497 1.08 0.30 11.70
C GLY A 497 1.61 0.93 10.41
N SER A 498 2.92 1.17 10.31
CA SER A 498 3.62 1.64 9.11
C SER A 498 5.07 1.20 9.15
N SER A 499 5.77 1.14 8.01
CA SER A 499 7.19 0.78 7.99
C SER A 499 8.00 1.78 8.82
N GLN A 500 8.67 1.32 9.87
CA GLN A 500 9.57 2.13 10.70
C GLN A 500 10.89 1.39 10.90
N LEU A 501 11.95 2.12 11.20
CA LEU A 501 13.19 1.57 11.69
C LEU A 501 13.05 1.22 13.17
N TRP A 502 13.53 0.03 13.53
CA TRP A 502 13.58 -0.50 14.89
C TRP A 502 15.02 -0.86 15.23
N LEU A 503 15.38 -0.65 16.49
CA LEU A 503 16.67 -1.04 17.05
C LEU A 503 16.45 -2.22 18.00
N SER A 504 17.20 -3.31 17.81
CA SER A 504 17.30 -4.40 18.78
C SER A 504 18.70 -4.49 19.35
N GLN A 505 18.81 -4.54 20.68
CA GLN A 505 20.07 -4.68 21.41
C GLN A 505 19.80 -5.35 22.75
N ASN A 506 20.62 -6.33 23.13
CA ASN A 506 20.51 -7.04 24.41
C ASN A 506 19.10 -7.60 24.70
N GLY A 507 18.41 -8.10 23.67
CA GLY A 507 17.05 -8.64 23.76
C GLY A 507 15.94 -7.60 23.85
N LEU A 508 16.27 -6.31 23.95
CA LEU A 508 15.30 -5.22 23.95
C LEU A 508 15.13 -4.65 22.55
N THR A 509 13.88 -4.46 22.14
CA THR A 509 13.54 -3.88 20.83
C THR A 509 12.78 -2.57 21.03
N LYS A 510 13.28 -1.48 20.43
CA LYS A 510 12.67 -0.15 20.50
C LYS A 510 12.51 0.47 19.12
N GLN A 511 11.45 1.24 18.93
CA GLN A 511 11.23 1.98 17.70
C GLN A 511 12.27 3.11 17.60
N LEU A 512 12.97 3.18 16.46
CA LEU A 512 14.04 4.14 16.22
C LEU A 512 13.55 5.34 15.40
N SER A 513 12.61 5.14 14.48
CA SER A 513 12.04 6.21 13.65
C SER A 513 10.55 6.42 13.89
N PHE A 514 10.09 7.65 13.67
CA PHE A 514 8.69 8.05 13.71
C PHE A 514 8.33 8.79 12.41
N PHE A 515 8.51 8.13 11.28
CA PHE A 515 8.26 8.73 9.98
C PHE A 515 6.76 8.79 9.68
N ASN A 516 6.32 9.94 9.16
CA ASN A 516 4.99 10.11 8.61
C ASN A 516 5.03 9.90 7.08
N TYR A 517 3.97 9.31 6.55
CA TYR A 517 3.80 9.00 5.13
C TYR A 517 2.59 9.75 4.59
N ASP A 518 2.82 10.71 3.69
CA ASP A 518 1.77 11.60 3.17
C ASP A 518 0.99 10.99 1.97
N ASP A 519 1.51 9.92 1.36
CA ASP A 519 1.06 9.40 0.05
C ASP A 519 0.21 8.11 0.12
N GLY A 520 -0.28 7.75 1.31
CA GLY A 520 -1.23 6.66 1.51
C GLY A 520 -0.65 5.24 1.38
N SER A 521 0.59 5.09 0.90
CA SER A 521 1.32 3.81 0.89
C SER A 521 2.40 3.86 1.97
N SER A 522 2.10 3.32 3.15
CA SER A 522 3.01 3.32 4.30
C SER A 522 3.79 2.01 4.47
N THR A 523 3.64 1.06 3.55
CA THR A 523 4.24 -0.29 3.59
C THR A 523 5.33 -0.44 2.54
N PHE A 524 6.40 -1.18 2.85
CA PHE A 524 7.56 -1.41 1.97
C PHE A 524 8.28 -0.15 1.44
N VAL A 525 8.16 0.97 2.16
CA VAL A 525 8.73 2.27 1.78
C VAL A 525 10.16 2.49 2.26
N LEU A 526 10.61 1.71 3.25
CA LEU A 526 11.98 1.69 3.72
C LEU A 526 12.72 0.50 3.12
N GLY A 527 13.99 0.66 2.76
CA GLY A 527 14.78 -0.48 2.30
C GLY A 527 16.24 -0.17 2.03
N GLY A 528 16.99 -1.21 1.67
CA GLY A 528 18.40 -1.09 1.30
C GLY A 528 19.28 -0.58 2.45
N LEU A 529 18.98 -0.96 3.69
CA LEU A 529 19.79 -0.58 4.85
C LEU A 529 21.24 -1.05 4.64
N ARG A 530 22.19 -0.12 4.74
CA ARG A 530 23.62 -0.38 4.59
C ARG A 530 24.40 0.40 5.64
N ALA A 531 24.95 -0.30 6.62
CA ALA A 531 25.88 0.27 7.60
C ALA A 531 27.25 0.55 6.97
N SER A 532 27.93 1.59 7.46
CA SER A 532 29.32 1.86 7.14
C SER A 532 30.24 0.78 7.71
N PRO A 533 31.43 0.55 7.15
CA PRO A 533 32.38 -0.46 7.66
C PRO A 533 32.69 -0.31 9.16
N ASN A 534 32.79 0.92 9.67
CA ASN A 534 32.97 1.18 11.09
C ASN A 534 31.68 1.08 11.93
N LYS A 535 30.55 0.76 11.31
CA LYS A 535 29.24 0.54 11.93
C LYS A 535 28.64 1.75 12.67
N GLN A 536 29.18 2.96 12.44
CA GLN A 536 28.74 4.21 13.10
C GLN A 536 27.78 5.05 12.26
N ARG A 537 27.56 4.70 10.99
CA ARG A 537 26.60 5.35 10.10
C ARG A 537 25.84 4.30 9.30
N MET A 538 24.64 4.66 8.84
CA MET A 538 23.85 3.80 7.96
C MET A 538 23.15 4.65 6.91
N ILE A 539 23.18 4.24 5.65
CA ILE A 539 22.32 4.81 4.60
C ILE A 539 21.18 3.84 4.32
N PHE A 540 20.01 4.40 4.06
CA PHE A 540 18.82 3.64 3.69
C PHE A 540 17.96 4.46 2.72
N MET A 541 17.12 3.74 1.96
CA MET A 541 16.08 4.34 1.14
C MET A 541 14.85 4.62 2.00
N LYS A 542 14.25 5.79 1.78
CA LYS A 542 12.95 6.18 2.34
C LYS A 542 12.10 6.75 1.20
N ASN A 543 11.00 6.08 0.89
CA ASN A 543 10.16 6.35 -0.28
C ASN A 543 11.01 6.29 -1.57
N LYS A 544 11.19 7.43 -2.24
CA LYS A 544 12.04 7.57 -3.44
C LYS A 544 13.37 8.29 -3.17
N GLY A 545 13.62 8.67 -1.92
CA GLY A 545 14.83 9.37 -1.51
C GLY A 545 15.73 8.53 -0.63
N PHE A 546 16.83 9.13 -0.19
CA PHE A 546 17.80 8.50 0.70
C PHE A 546 17.94 9.28 2.01
N SER A 547 18.31 8.57 3.06
CA SER A 547 18.58 9.16 4.37
C SER A 547 19.78 8.49 4.99
N LEU A 548 20.54 9.27 5.75
CA LEU A 548 21.69 8.84 6.53
C LEU A 548 21.31 8.87 8.01
N TYR A 549 21.55 7.77 8.72
CA TYR A 549 21.44 7.67 10.17
C TYR A 549 22.85 7.70 10.77
N ASP A 550 23.09 8.65 11.68
CA ASP A 550 24.29 8.69 12.51
C ASP A 550 23.99 8.00 13.85
N VAL A 551 24.73 6.93 14.13
CA VAL A 551 24.49 6.05 15.29
C VAL A 551 24.83 6.75 16.60
N ASN A 552 25.91 7.52 16.62
CA ASN A 552 26.39 8.19 17.83
C ASN A 552 25.52 9.39 18.19
N ALA A 553 25.11 10.17 17.19
CA ALA A 553 24.20 11.29 17.36
C ALA A 553 22.72 10.86 17.48
N GLN A 554 22.41 9.59 17.16
CA GLN A 554 21.06 9.05 17.05
C GLN A 554 20.13 9.91 16.19
N LYS A 555 20.66 10.43 15.08
CA LYS A 555 19.98 11.43 14.25
C LYS A 555 19.92 11.03 12.78
N PHE A 556 18.81 11.35 12.15
CA PHE A 556 18.59 11.19 10.72
C PHE A 556 18.90 12.48 9.96
N TYR A 557 19.55 12.33 8.82
CA TYR A 557 19.90 13.40 7.90
C TYR A 557 19.39 13.04 6.50
N PRO A 558 18.74 13.97 5.78
CA PRO A 558 18.47 13.78 4.36
C PRO A 558 19.75 13.55 3.58
N PHE A 559 19.71 12.64 2.60
CA PHE A 559 20.82 12.39 1.69
C PHE A 559 20.37 12.69 0.25
N GLU A 560 20.53 13.94 -0.16
CA GLU A 560 19.89 14.48 -1.36
C GLU A 560 20.69 14.25 -2.65
N GLU A 561 21.97 13.93 -2.54
CA GLU A 561 22.89 13.74 -3.65
C GLU A 561 22.45 12.62 -4.61
N PHE A 562 21.72 11.66 -4.07
CA PHE A 562 21.16 10.55 -4.82
C PHE A 562 19.80 10.86 -5.45
N ASN A 563 19.06 11.86 -4.96
CA ASN A 563 17.68 12.11 -5.39
C ASN A 563 17.57 12.52 -6.87
N LYS A 564 18.65 13.05 -7.47
CA LYS A 564 18.72 13.41 -8.90
C LYS A 564 19.05 12.23 -9.82
N HIS A 565 19.35 11.07 -9.25
CA HIS A 565 19.91 9.93 -9.96
C HIS A 565 19.06 8.70 -9.75
N LYS A 566 18.91 7.88 -10.80
CA LYS A 566 18.36 6.53 -10.63
C LYS A 566 19.45 5.61 -10.09
N ILE A 567 19.56 5.54 -8.77
CA ILE A 567 20.51 4.67 -8.08
C ILE A 567 20.05 3.21 -8.23
N VAL A 568 20.96 2.35 -8.68
CA VAL A 568 20.72 0.90 -8.87
C VAL A 568 21.27 0.11 -7.69
N SER A 569 22.43 0.50 -7.17
CA SER A 569 23.14 -0.18 -6.09
C SER A 569 24.16 0.77 -5.48
N TYR A 570 24.47 0.61 -4.20
CA TYR A 570 25.46 1.42 -3.48
C TYR A 570 26.07 0.64 -2.32
N ILE A 571 27.31 0.99 -1.97
CA ILE A 571 28.06 0.50 -0.82
C ILE A 571 28.88 1.64 -0.23
N TRP A 572 29.25 1.50 1.04
CA TRP A 572 30.22 2.38 1.66
C TRP A 572 31.64 2.06 1.19
N SER A 573 32.49 3.07 1.08
CA SER A 573 33.92 2.85 0.91
C SER A 573 34.55 2.33 2.20
N LYS A 574 35.66 1.60 2.07
CA LYS A 574 36.41 1.02 3.20
C LYS A 574 36.80 2.02 4.28
N ASN A 575 37.12 3.26 3.90
CA ASN A 575 37.52 4.33 4.82
C ASN A 575 36.33 5.08 5.45
N ASN A 576 35.07 4.77 5.09
CA ASN A 576 33.86 5.46 5.57
C ASN A 576 33.67 6.91 5.09
N ASP A 577 34.59 7.44 4.28
CA ASP A 577 34.54 8.83 3.81
C ASP A 577 33.78 9.00 2.49
N SER A 578 33.44 7.91 1.81
CA SER A 578 32.77 7.95 0.50
C SER A 578 31.67 6.89 0.38
N ILE A 579 30.76 7.12 -0.57
CA ILE A 579 29.78 6.14 -1.04
C ILE A 579 30.09 5.80 -2.48
N ILE A 580 30.28 4.52 -2.76
CA ILE A 580 30.42 3.99 -4.13
C ILE A 580 29.04 3.56 -4.59
N TYR A 581 28.62 3.99 -5.77
CA TYR A 581 27.28 3.73 -6.26
C TYR A 581 27.22 3.55 -7.78
N VAL A 582 26.20 2.82 -8.21
CA VAL A 582 25.85 2.65 -9.61
C VAL A 582 24.60 3.48 -9.90
N LYS A 583 24.73 4.43 -10.82
CA LYS A 583 23.58 5.17 -11.36
C LYS A 583 23.24 4.70 -12.77
N ARG A 584 21.95 4.67 -13.09
CA ARG A 584 21.47 4.35 -14.45
C ARG A 584 21.23 5.61 -15.26
N LEU A 585 21.85 5.69 -16.43
CA LEU A 585 21.63 6.73 -17.44
C LEU A 585 21.19 6.07 -18.75
N GLY A 586 19.89 6.14 -19.05
CA GLY A 586 19.30 5.37 -20.15
C GLY A 586 19.46 3.86 -19.94
N SER A 587 20.11 3.18 -20.88
CA SER A 587 20.45 1.75 -20.80
C SER A 587 21.82 1.47 -20.16
N LYS A 588 22.63 2.51 -19.88
CA LYS A 588 23.98 2.35 -19.34
C LYS A 588 24.01 2.53 -17.82
N ASN A 589 24.79 1.69 -17.15
CA ASN A 589 25.12 1.86 -15.75
C ASN A 589 26.48 2.58 -15.64
N ILE A 590 26.56 3.60 -14.78
CA ILE A 590 27.77 4.37 -14.51
C ILE A 590 28.15 4.14 -13.05
N LEU A 591 29.39 3.70 -12.83
CA LEU A 591 29.98 3.55 -11.50
C LEU A 591 30.62 4.87 -11.07
N ALA A 592 30.30 5.34 -9.87
CA ALA A 592 30.83 6.57 -9.31
C ALA A 592 31.10 6.44 -7.82
N GLU A 593 31.97 7.29 -7.31
CA GLU A 593 32.28 7.45 -5.90
C GLU A 593 31.97 8.90 -5.50
N PHE A 594 31.19 9.06 -4.43
CA PHE A 594 30.85 10.35 -3.84
C PHE A 594 31.56 10.49 -2.49
N ASN A 595 32.39 11.52 -2.35
CA ASN A 595 33.08 11.81 -1.10
C ASN A 595 32.17 12.63 -0.17
N LEU A 596 31.94 12.15 1.04
CA LEU A 596 31.06 12.75 2.04
C LEU A 596 31.64 14.04 2.66
N VAL A 597 32.96 14.19 2.64
CA VAL A 597 33.68 15.33 3.23
C VAL A 597 33.79 16.47 2.22
N THR A 598 34.35 16.22 1.04
CA THR A 598 34.54 17.25 0.01
C THR A 598 33.28 17.52 -0.79
N ARG A 599 32.30 16.60 -0.75
CA ARG A 599 31.07 16.61 -1.58
C ARG A 599 31.36 16.48 -3.09
N ASP A 600 32.55 16.01 -3.46
CA ASP A 600 32.90 15.76 -4.86
C ASP A 600 32.46 14.37 -5.32
N THR A 601 32.17 14.25 -6.61
CA THR A 601 31.87 12.97 -7.26
C THR A 601 32.92 12.64 -8.30
N ARG A 602 33.49 11.45 -8.24
CA ARG A 602 34.41 10.90 -9.24
C ARG A 602 33.77 9.72 -9.96
N VAL A 603 33.83 9.70 -11.29
CA VAL A 603 33.43 8.53 -12.09
C VAL A 603 34.56 7.49 -12.08
N ILE A 604 34.21 6.23 -11.87
CA ILE A 604 35.15 5.11 -11.95
C ILE A 604 35.01 4.46 -13.33
N GLU A 605 35.99 4.68 -14.19
CA GLU A 605 35.98 4.22 -15.57
C GLU A 605 36.53 2.80 -15.75
N GLY A 606 36.11 2.15 -16.84
CA GLY A 606 36.63 0.85 -17.27
C GLY A 606 36.05 -0.35 -16.53
N ILE A 607 34.98 -0.17 -15.71
CA ILE A 607 34.31 -1.26 -15.00
C ILE A 607 32.81 -1.23 -15.31
N LYS A 608 32.29 -2.29 -15.93
CA LYS A 608 30.84 -2.49 -16.11
C LYS A 608 30.26 -2.99 -14.79
N ALA A 609 29.37 -2.21 -14.19
CA ALA A 609 28.77 -2.55 -12.90
C ALA A 609 27.25 -2.74 -13.00
N ASN A 610 26.77 -3.93 -12.60
CA ASN A 610 25.34 -4.20 -12.46
C ASN A 610 24.90 -4.09 -11.00
N LYS A 611 25.72 -4.59 -10.06
CA LYS A 611 25.48 -4.54 -8.62
C LYS A 611 26.79 -4.32 -7.87
N LEU A 612 26.70 -3.63 -6.74
CA LEU A 612 27.78 -3.47 -5.77
C LEU A 612 27.51 -4.32 -4.55
N ILE A 613 28.56 -4.95 -4.03
CA ILE A 613 28.57 -5.69 -2.77
C ILE A 613 29.85 -5.34 -2.02
N SER A 614 29.82 -5.45 -0.69
CA SER A 614 30.98 -5.22 0.16
C SER A 614 31.18 -6.41 1.09
N ASP A 615 32.43 -6.65 1.49
CA ASP A 615 32.73 -7.56 2.58
C ASP A 615 32.68 -6.87 3.95
N SER A 616 32.80 -7.66 5.02
CA SER A 616 32.81 -7.17 6.41
C SER A 616 33.97 -6.21 6.72
N LYS A 617 35.04 -6.21 5.90
CA LYS A 617 36.17 -5.29 6.01
C LYS A 617 35.98 -4.02 5.16
N GLY A 618 34.83 -3.87 4.50
CA GLY A 618 34.51 -2.74 3.64
C GLY A 618 35.20 -2.76 2.27
N ASN A 619 35.82 -3.87 1.85
CA ASN A 619 36.32 -3.95 0.48
C ASN A 619 35.12 -4.06 -0.47
N GLY A 620 35.11 -3.21 -1.50
CA GLY A 620 34.03 -3.16 -2.48
C GLY A 620 34.27 -4.10 -3.66
N TYR A 621 33.19 -4.72 -4.12
CA TYR A 621 33.16 -5.57 -5.30
C TYR A 621 32.01 -5.19 -6.21
N VAL A 622 32.21 -5.44 -7.50
CA VAL A 622 31.21 -5.27 -8.55
C VAL A 622 30.88 -6.63 -9.14
N THR A 623 29.58 -6.88 -9.35
CA THR A 623 29.16 -7.97 -10.24
C THR A 623 28.73 -7.41 -11.59
N ASN A 624 29.14 -8.09 -12.65
CA ASN A 624 28.63 -7.92 -14.01
C ASN A 624 27.99 -9.23 -14.50
N ASP A 625 27.69 -9.35 -15.80
CA ASP A 625 26.98 -10.52 -16.33
C ASP A 625 27.77 -11.85 -16.21
N ASN A 626 29.10 -11.79 -16.04
CA ASN A 626 29.99 -12.95 -16.08
C ASN A 626 30.96 -13.04 -14.91
N GLN A 627 31.23 -11.96 -14.18
CA GLN A 627 32.35 -11.87 -13.26
C GLN A 627 31.99 -11.12 -11.98
N LEU A 628 32.70 -11.48 -10.92
CA LEU A 628 32.90 -10.68 -9.71
C LEU A 628 34.25 -9.95 -9.84
N ILE A 629 34.30 -8.65 -9.57
CA ILE A 629 35.51 -7.83 -9.68
C ILE A 629 35.72 -7.07 -8.37
N ARG A 630 36.88 -7.19 -7.74
CA ARG A 630 37.25 -6.38 -6.56
C ARG A 630 37.72 -5.00 -7.02
N LEU A 631 37.21 -3.94 -6.39
CA LEU A 631 37.46 -2.57 -6.85
C LEU A 631 38.88 -2.06 -6.57
N SER A 632 39.54 -2.56 -5.52
CA SER A 632 40.85 -2.07 -5.08
C SER A 632 42.00 -2.42 -6.02
N ASP A 633 41.99 -3.63 -6.56
CA ASP A 633 43.09 -4.22 -7.35
C ASP A 633 42.64 -4.71 -8.73
N ARG A 634 41.33 -4.64 -9.03
CA ARG A 634 40.70 -5.19 -10.24
C ARG A 634 40.88 -6.69 -10.40
N GLN A 635 41.17 -7.41 -9.31
CA GLN A 635 41.14 -8.87 -9.32
C GLN A 635 39.72 -9.33 -9.69
N SER A 636 39.61 -10.32 -10.58
CA SER A 636 38.34 -10.80 -11.08
C SER A 636 38.22 -12.31 -11.00
N TRP A 637 37.00 -12.78 -10.73
CA TRP A 637 36.62 -14.19 -10.71
C TRP A 637 35.48 -14.40 -11.69
N GLU A 638 35.57 -15.45 -12.50
CA GLU A 638 34.46 -15.83 -13.36
C GLU A 638 33.35 -16.46 -12.51
N LEU A 639 32.11 -16.03 -12.74
CA LEU A 639 30.95 -16.58 -12.07
C LEU A 639 30.49 -17.87 -12.76
N PRO A 640 30.15 -18.94 -12.03
CA PRO A 640 29.57 -20.14 -12.62
C PRO A 640 28.16 -19.86 -13.18
N LYS A 641 27.66 -20.73 -14.07
CA LYS A 641 26.39 -20.54 -14.79
C LYS A 641 25.19 -20.25 -13.87
N ASN A 642 25.11 -20.93 -12.73
CA ASN A 642 24.07 -20.72 -11.73
C ASN A 642 24.19 -19.34 -11.06
N ALA A 643 25.42 -18.87 -10.76
CA ALA A 643 25.65 -17.54 -10.20
C ALA A 643 25.36 -16.39 -11.20
N LYS A 644 25.64 -16.57 -12.51
CA LYS A 644 25.42 -15.53 -13.54
C LYS A 644 23.96 -15.05 -13.64
N LYS A 645 22.99 -15.91 -13.30
CA LYS A 645 21.54 -15.61 -13.31
C LYS A 645 20.95 -15.38 -11.92
N SER A 646 21.78 -15.49 -10.89
CA SER A 646 21.36 -15.38 -9.49
C SER A 646 21.49 -13.95 -8.99
N VAL A 647 20.83 -13.68 -7.87
CA VAL A 647 21.02 -12.44 -7.13
C VAL A 647 22.26 -12.57 -6.25
N ALA A 648 23.22 -11.67 -6.42
CA ALA A 648 24.40 -11.56 -5.57
C ALA A 648 24.07 -10.81 -4.27
N TYR A 649 24.57 -11.24 -3.12
CA TYR A 649 24.20 -10.61 -1.84
C TYR A 649 25.40 -10.11 -1.03
N GLY A 650 26.53 -10.83 -1.03
CA GLY A 650 27.68 -10.42 -0.23
C GLY A 650 28.93 -11.23 -0.49
N VAL A 651 30.03 -10.76 0.09
CA VAL A 651 31.30 -11.49 0.18
C VAL A 651 31.68 -11.53 1.66
N SER A 652 32.11 -12.70 2.17
CA SER A 652 32.70 -12.80 3.51
C SER A 652 33.85 -13.79 3.48
N LYS A 653 34.96 -13.43 4.13
CA LYS A 653 36.27 -14.08 3.97
C LYS A 653 36.59 -14.30 2.49
N ASP A 654 36.51 -15.54 2.05
CA ASP A 654 36.84 -16.02 0.71
C ASP A 654 35.62 -16.54 -0.04
N TYR A 655 34.41 -16.26 0.43
CA TYR A 655 33.17 -16.76 -0.17
C TYR A 655 32.32 -15.65 -0.74
N PHE A 656 31.84 -15.86 -1.97
CA PHE A 656 30.83 -15.05 -2.63
C PHE A 656 29.45 -15.71 -2.52
N TYR A 657 28.48 -15.00 -1.92
CA TYR A 657 27.14 -15.52 -1.63
C TYR A 657 26.11 -15.03 -2.64
N TYR A 658 25.31 -15.97 -3.16
CA TYR A 658 24.26 -15.73 -4.13
C TYR A 658 23.04 -16.62 -3.91
N SER A 659 21.88 -16.24 -4.44
CA SER A 659 20.65 -17.04 -4.41
C SER A 659 19.87 -16.93 -5.70
N ASP A 660 19.13 -17.99 -6.04
CA ASP A 660 18.15 -17.98 -7.13
C ASP A 660 16.91 -17.13 -6.83
N SER A 661 16.79 -16.60 -5.59
CA SER A 661 15.63 -15.85 -5.10
C SER A 661 14.33 -16.66 -5.08
N ILE A 662 14.45 -17.99 -5.02
CA ILE A 662 13.33 -18.93 -4.90
C ILE A 662 13.48 -19.69 -3.58
N SER A 663 14.48 -20.55 -3.47
CA SER A 663 14.68 -21.39 -2.28
C SER A 663 16.09 -21.95 -2.14
N ARG A 664 17.03 -21.53 -3.00
CA ARG A 664 18.41 -22.00 -2.95
C ARG A 664 19.34 -20.85 -2.60
N VAL A 665 20.20 -21.08 -1.61
CA VAL A 665 21.30 -20.18 -1.24
C VAL A 665 22.62 -20.90 -1.49
N ALA A 666 23.57 -20.22 -2.10
CA ALA A 666 24.85 -20.81 -2.47
C ALA A 666 26.01 -19.87 -2.15
N ARG A 667 27.18 -20.46 -1.90
CA ARG A 667 28.45 -19.76 -1.77
C ARG A 667 29.49 -20.35 -2.71
N LEU A 668 30.23 -19.47 -3.38
CA LEU A 668 31.38 -19.79 -4.24
C LEU A 668 32.67 -19.44 -3.47
N ASN A 669 33.57 -20.40 -3.31
CA ASN A 669 34.91 -20.15 -2.79
C ASN A 669 35.75 -19.44 -3.85
N LEU A 670 36.29 -18.26 -3.52
CA LEU A 670 37.04 -17.40 -4.41
C LEU A 670 38.49 -17.86 -4.65
N HIS A 671 39.01 -18.80 -3.86
CA HIS A 671 40.34 -19.39 -4.06
C HIS A 671 40.30 -20.61 -4.97
N ASP A 672 39.50 -21.62 -4.61
CA ASP A 672 39.47 -22.91 -5.29
C ASP A 672 38.29 -23.11 -6.26
N GLN A 673 37.38 -22.12 -6.34
CA GLN A 673 36.19 -22.12 -7.20
C GLN A 673 35.16 -23.21 -6.85
N THR A 674 35.25 -23.85 -5.68
CA THR A 674 34.25 -24.81 -5.23
C THR A 674 32.93 -24.11 -4.87
N ILE A 675 31.81 -24.80 -5.10
CA ILE A 675 30.46 -24.29 -4.82
C ILE A 675 29.81 -25.17 -3.76
N GLN A 676 29.23 -24.53 -2.75
CA GLN A 676 28.34 -25.16 -1.79
C GLN A 676 26.98 -24.49 -1.87
N ASP A 677 25.91 -25.27 -1.74
CA ASP A 677 24.55 -24.76 -1.77
C ASP A 677 23.63 -25.52 -0.83
N ILE A 678 22.57 -24.82 -0.43
CA ILE A 678 21.57 -25.29 0.52
C ILE A 678 20.19 -24.90 0.06
N HIS A 679 19.21 -25.65 0.53
CA HIS A 679 17.80 -25.34 0.41
C HIS A 679 17.30 -24.65 1.68
N VAL A 680 16.47 -23.63 1.51
CA VAL A 680 15.78 -22.93 2.59
C VAL A 680 14.26 -23.02 2.37
N ASP A 681 13.50 -23.08 3.46
CA ASP A 681 12.04 -23.23 3.49
C ASP A 681 11.29 -21.88 3.35
N PHE A 682 11.99 -20.84 2.87
CA PHE A 682 11.46 -19.51 2.62
C PHE A 682 12.10 -18.91 1.37
N ARG A 683 11.45 -17.92 0.76
CA ARG A 683 12.05 -17.17 -0.34
C ARG A 683 13.04 -16.11 0.18
N PRO A 684 14.34 -16.18 -0.15
CA PRO A 684 15.31 -15.19 0.33
C PRO A 684 15.19 -13.88 -0.46
N ILE A 685 14.76 -12.82 0.21
CA ILE A 685 14.57 -11.49 -0.39
C ILE A 685 15.81 -10.61 -0.22
N GLY A 686 16.44 -10.72 0.94
CA GLY A 686 17.62 -9.98 1.35
C GLY A 686 18.42 -10.84 2.31
N PHE A 687 19.74 -10.64 2.37
CA PHE A 687 20.49 -11.09 3.52
C PHE A 687 21.73 -10.25 3.79
N GLU A 688 22.14 -10.21 5.05
CA GLU A 688 23.38 -9.65 5.56
C GLU A 688 24.22 -10.80 6.11
N VAL A 689 25.48 -10.89 5.65
CA VAL A 689 26.43 -11.87 6.19
C VAL A 689 27.11 -11.20 7.38
N SER A 690 26.69 -11.51 8.61
CA SER A 690 27.24 -10.93 9.84
C SER A 690 28.61 -11.55 10.16
N SER A 691 28.74 -12.88 10.02
CA SER A 691 29.99 -13.62 10.10
C SER A 691 29.95 -14.88 9.21
N ASP A 692 31.05 -15.62 9.06
CA ASP A 692 31.10 -16.74 8.08
C ASP A 692 30.19 -17.91 8.39
N ASN A 693 29.66 -17.98 9.62
CA ASN A 693 28.70 -18.97 10.06
C ASN A 693 27.35 -18.35 10.43
N GLU A 694 27.12 -17.06 10.14
CA GLU A 694 25.85 -16.41 10.47
C GLU A 694 25.35 -15.53 9.33
N ILE A 695 24.16 -15.87 8.82
CA ILE A 695 23.46 -15.10 7.79
C ILE A 695 22.12 -14.63 8.34
N LEU A 696 21.88 -13.32 8.26
CA LEU A 696 20.61 -12.70 8.63
C LEU A 696 19.79 -12.51 7.36
N PHE A 697 18.73 -13.29 7.19
CA PHE A 697 17.81 -13.23 6.05
C PHE A 697 16.64 -12.30 6.31
N THR A 698 16.18 -11.66 5.24
CA THR A 698 14.75 -11.36 5.06
C THR A 698 14.16 -12.51 4.25
N GLY A 699 13.37 -13.36 4.91
CA GLY A 699 12.62 -14.43 4.29
C GLY A 699 11.20 -13.99 3.98
N ALA A 700 10.65 -14.45 2.86
CA ALA A 700 9.24 -14.32 2.53
C ALA A 700 8.58 -15.70 2.47
N LYS A 701 7.41 -15.81 3.09
CA LYS A 701 6.51 -16.98 2.99
C LYS A 701 5.11 -16.50 2.66
N TYR A 702 4.30 -17.34 2.03
CA TYR A 702 2.88 -17.02 1.89
C TYR A 702 2.23 -16.91 3.27
N LYS A 703 1.38 -15.91 3.45
CA LYS A 703 0.62 -15.72 4.69
C LYS A 703 -0.79 -16.25 4.53
N ASP A 704 -1.41 -16.60 5.65
CA ASP A 704 -2.81 -16.97 5.66
C ASP A 704 -3.66 -15.81 5.16
N MET A 705 -4.42 -16.06 4.10
CA MET A 705 -5.27 -15.08 3.47
C MET A 705 -6.61 -15.68 3.11
N GLN A 706 -7.63 -14.85 3.25
CA GLN A 706 -9.01 -15.22 2.96
C GLN A 706 -9.51 -14.48 1.73
N ILE A 707 -10.38 -15.12 0.96
CA ILE A 707 -11.25 -14.40 0.04
C ILE A 707 -12.25 -13.59 0.88
N ILE A 708 -12.29 -12.29 0.65
CA ILE A 708 -13.17 -11.37 1.36
C ILE A 708 -14.30 -10.95 0.43
N GLN A 709 -15.54 -11.06 0.91
CA GLN A 709 -16.68 -10.43 0.27
C GLN A 709 -16.79 -8.98 0.77
N ILE A 710 -16.98 -8.07 -0.17
CA ILE A 710 -17.42 -6.71 0.12
C ILE A 710 -18.82 -6.46 -0.41
N SER A 711 -19.55 -5.59 0.30
CA SER A 711 -20.84 -5.08 -0.14
C SER A 711 -21.01 -3.62 0.27
N TRP A 712 -21.73 -2.83 -0.51
CA TRP A 712 -22.02 -1.42 -0.23
C TRP A 712 -23.46 -1.05 -0.58
N ASN A 713 -23.99 -0.02 0.07
CA ASN A 713 -25.31 0.54 -0.27
C ASN A 713 -25.13 1.64 -1.34
N ASP A 714 -26.15 1.85 -2.18
CA ASP A 714 -26.18 2.89 -3.22
C ASP A 714 -26.17 4.34 -2.70
#